data_AF-A0A8C8FPS1-F1
#
_entry.id   AF-A0A8C8FPS1-F1
#
_cell.length_a   1.000
_cell.length_b   1.000
_cell.length_c   1.000
_cell.angle_alpha   90.00
_cell.angle_beta   90.00
_cell.angle_gamma   90.00
#
_symmetry.space_group_name_H-M   'P 1'
#
loop_
_entity.id
_entity.type
_entity.pdbx_description
1 polymer ?
#
loop_
_entity_poly.entity_id
_entity_poly.type
_entity_poly.pdbx_seq_one_letter_code
_entity_poly.pdbx_strand_id
1 'polypeptide(L)'
;MPSAQQQVIMGQMHRGHMPPLNAAKQAAAAATQTIAASQNAATSNKNTAAHQQLVQSCKLPPSTRSFQEAQSELNQTAADLNQSAGDVVHASRGSSTQLADASGKFSEDFDEFLDAGIEMAGHTQRKDEQIQVIGNLKNISMASSKLLLAAKSLSVDPGAANAKNLLAAAARAVTESINQLITLATQQAPGQKECDNALRELEAVKGMLANPNEPVSNLSYFHCIESVMENSKVLGESMAGISQNCKTGDVPAFGGCVGLASKALCGLTEAAGQASYLVGVSDPNSQAGHQGLVDAIQFARANQAIQMACQNLVDPDSSPSQVLSSATIVAKHTSALCNACRLASSKTANPTAKRHFVQSAKEVANSTANLVKTIKALDGDFSQENRNTCLVATAPLIEAVENLTAFASNPEFASSPAQISNEGSAAQEPILQSARSMLDSSTHLLKTARSLVINPKDPPTWSVLAGHSRTVSDSIKGLITAIRDKAPGQRECDYSIDNINRCIRNIEQASLAAVSQNLASRDDISLEALQEQLTSTVQEIGYLINPISTAARGEAAQLGHKVTQLAGYFEPLIRASVGVASKLQDHQQQMTFLDQTKTLAESALQMIYAAKEGGGNPKASHTHDAIAEASQLMREAVDDIMVTLNEAASEGGMVGAMVDSIAEAMGRLDEGTSPEPEGSFVDYQTTMVKYSKAIAVTAQEMMTKSVTCPEELGGLASRVTTDYSQLALQGRLAAHTAEPQEIGFQIKADVQELGHGCIFLVQKAGALQITPSDSYTKRELIECARTVTEKVSMVLSALQAGNKGTQACITAASAVSGIIAELDTTIMFASAGTLNAENDESFADHRCTHSNSHTTPNRSTDDSISIALHTALSHLDKRNTYVRMLFIDYSSAFNTIVPTKLITKLRTLGLNTSLCNWILDFLTMTLRGESSCTPCSPKTAKHDSNTIITFADNTTVVGLITDKMRQHIWRSLETWQCDVRTTTSQCDNVNKTKELTVDYRKRRAEQARINIDGAVVERVESLIFLGVQTTNKLSWSKHTKTVLKRARQSLSPSGH
;
A
#
# COMPACT_ATOMS: atom_id res chain seq x y z
N MET A 1 -62.41 -22.08 -32.21
CA MET A 1 -61.62 -22.32 -33.44
C MET A 1 -60.48 -21.31 -33.50
N PRO A 2 -59.25 -21.69 -33.85
CA PRO A 2 -58.57 -22.89 -33.38
C PRO A 2 -57.11 -22.66 -32.93
N SER A 3 -56.59 -23.71 -32.31
CA SER A 3 -55.23 -24.04 -31.87
C SER A 3 -54.15 -24.05 -32.97
N ALA A 4 -52.89 -23.84 -32.55
CA ALA A 4 -51.69 -24.44 -33.16
C ALA A 4 -50.78 -24.93 -32.00
N GLN A 5 -50.80 -26.21 -31.61
CA GLN A 5 -50.11 -27.37 -32.19
C GLN A 5 -48.62 -27.19 -32.49
N GLN A 6 -47.81 -27.72 -31.56
CA GLN A 6 -46.57 -28.47 -31.72
C GLN A 6 -45.88 -28.46 -33.10
N GLN A 7 -44.69 -27.87 -33.14
CA GLN A 7 -43.53 -28.40 -33.88
C GLN A 7 -42.27 -28.17 -33.04
N VAL A 8 -41.91 -29.17 -32.23
CA VAL A 8 -40.56 -29.31 -31.70
C VAL A 8 -39.80 -30.20 -32.67
N ILE A 9 -38.81 -29.62 -33.34
CA ILE A 9 -37.91 -30.34 -34.26
C ILE A 9 -36.99 -31.24 -33.44
N MET A 10 -36.99 -32.52 -33.82
CA MET A 10 -36.12 -33.58 -33.36
C MET A 10 -34.66 -33.26 -33.70
N GLY A 11 -33.82 -33.11 -32.67
CA GLY A 11 -32.36 -33.14 -32.77
C GLY A 11 -31.84 -34.10 -31.69
N GLN A 12 -31.29 -35.22 -32.12
CA GLN A 12 -30.84 -36.33 -31.28
C GLN A 12 -29.84 -35.89 -30.21
N MET A 13 -30.12 -36.19 -28.94
CA MET A 13 -29.09 -36.33 -27.91
C MET A 13 -29.28 -37.64 -27.15
N HIS A 14 -28.14 -38.27 -26.89
CA HIS A 14 -27.93 -39.61 -26.36
C HIS A 14 -28.61 -39.89 -25.02
N ARG A 15 -28.94 -41.17 -24.81
CA ARG A 15 -29.33 -41.77 -23.54
C ARG A 15 -28.32 -41.46 -22.43
N GLY A 16 -28.80 -40.83 -21.36
CA GLY A 16 -28.13 -40.76 -20.06
C GLY A 16 -29.01 -40.03 -19.03
N HIS A 17 -29.69 -40.80 -18.17
CA HIS A 17 -30.49 -40.39 -16.99
C HIS A 17 -31.77 -39.54 -17.18
N MET A 18 -32.92 -40.24 -17.21
CA MET A 18 -34.22 -39.68 -16.78
C MET A 18 -34.19 -39.37 -15.28
N PRO A 19 -34.74 -38.24 -14.81
CA PRO A 19 -35.09 -38.09 -13.40
C PRO A 19 -36.29 -39.01 -13.07
N PRO A 20 -36.35 -39.61 -11.87
CA PRO A 20 -37.41 -40.55 -11.51
C PRO A 20 -38.77 -39.84 -11.46
N LEU A 21 -39.83 -40.57 -11.82
CA LEU A 21 -41.24 -40.13 -11.80
C LEU A 21 -41.68 -39.47 -10.47
N ASN A 22 -40.96 -39.75 -9.38
CA ASN A 22 -41.12 -39.09 -8.07
C ASN A 22 -40.69 -37.62 -8.06
N ALA A 23 -39.63 -37.25 -8.78
CA ALA A 23 -39.18 -35.86 -8.88
C ALA A 23 -40.18 -35.00 -9.67
N ALA A 24 -40.82 -35.57 -10.70
CA ALA A 24 -41.89 -34.90 -11.44
C ALA A 24 -43.17 -34.75 -10.60
N LYS A 25 -43.51 -35.74 -9.76
CA LYS A 25 -44.62 -35.64 -8.79
C LYS A 25 -44.33 -34.65 -7.66
N GLN A 26 -43.09 -34.62 -7.15
CA GLN A 26 -42.66 -33.62 -6.16
C GLN A 26 -42.61 -32.21 -6.76
N ALA A 27 -42.17 -32.05 -8.01
CA ALA A 27 -42.21 -30.76 -8.70
C ALA A 27 -43.65 -30.30 -9.00
N ALA A 28 -44.56 -31.22 -9.34
CA ALA A 28 -45.98 -30.89 -9.51
C ALA A 28 -46.69 -30.58 -8.18
N ALA A 29 -46.36 -31.30 -7.10
CA ALA A 29 -46.86 -31.01 -5.76
C ALA A 29 -46.31 -29.68 -5.23
N ALA A 30 -45.01 -29.42 -5.43
CA ALA A 30 -44.38 -28.13 -5.14
C ALA A 30 -45.04 -27.02 -5.96
N ALA A 31 -45.24 -27.18 -7.27
CA ALA A 31 -45.93 -26.18 -8.11
C ALA A 31 -47.37 -25.93 -7.66
N THR A 32 -48.12 -26.97 -7.27
CA THR A 32 -49.50 -26.83 -6.75
C THR A 32 -49.52 -26.14 -5.39
N GLN A 33 -48.52 -26.42 -4.53
CA GLN A 33 -48.32 -25.74 -3.24
C GLN A 33 -47.86 -24.29 -3.40
N THR A 34 -47.00 -23.99 -4.38
CA THR A 34 -46.57 -22.63 -4.75
C THR A 34 -47.76 -21.82 -5.30
N ILE A 35 -48.66 -22.45 -6.06
CA ILE A 35 -49.90 -21.81 -6.53
C ILE A 35 -50.84 -21.50 -5.35
N ALA A 36 -51.03 -22.42 -4.41
CA ALA A 36 -51.83 -22.18 -3.20
C ALA A 36 -51.22 -21.09 -2.30
N ALA A 37 -49.91 -21.10 -2.08
CA ALA A 37 -49.18 -20.05 -1.35
C ALA A 37 -49.26 -18.69 -2.06
N SER A 38 -49.23 -18.68 -3.40
CA SER A 38 -49.39 -17.46 -4.21
C SER A 38 -50.82 -16.88 -4.16
N GLN A 39 -51.84 -17.73 -4.00
CA GLN A 39 -53.23 -17.33 -3.85
C GLN A 39 -53.52 -16.73 -2.47
N ASN A 40 -52.95 -17.28 -1.39
CA ASN A 40 -53.05 -16.73 -0.04
C ASN A 40 -52.25 -15.42 0.15
N ALA A 41 -51.11 -15.27 -0.53
CA ALA A 41 -50.38 -14.00 -0.58
C ALA A 41 -51.12 -12.91 -1.39
N ALA A 42 -51.93 -13.31 -2.38
CA ALA A 42 -52.76 -12.38 -3.15
C ALA A 42 -53.98 -11.86 -2.39
N THR A 43 -54.49 -12.62 -1.40
CA THR A 43 -55.54 -12.15 -0.47
C THR A 43 -55.00 -11.16 0.56
N SER A 44 -53.79 -11.37 1.10
CA SER A 44 -53.14 -10.42 2.01
C SER A 44 -52.83 -9.06 1.35
N ASN A 45 -52.51 -9.05 0.05
CA ASN A 45 -52.26 -7.82 -0.72
C ASN A 45 -53.54 -6.99 -1.04
N LYS A 46 -54.75 -7.57 -0.89
CA LYS A 46 -56.01 -6.83 -1.07
C LYS A 46 -56.38 -5.98 0.17
N ASN A 47 -55.99 -6.42 1.37
CA ASN A 47 -56.22 -5.66 2.61
C ASN A 47 -55.31 -4.43 2.71
N THR A 48 -54.06 -4.53 2.26
CA THR A 48 -53.07 -3.43 2.30
C THR A 48 -53.48 -2.24 1.42
N ALA A 49 -54.12 -2.49 0.26
CA ALA A 49 -54.61 -1.43 -0.63
C ALA A 49 -55.84 -0.68 -0.08
N ALA A 50 -56.74 -1.38 0.64
CA ALA A 50 -57.90 -0.77 1.29
C ALA A 50 -57.49 0.13 2.49
N HIS A 51 -56.43 -0.27 3.22
CA HIS A 51 -55.92 0.49 4.37
C HIS A 51 -55.05 1.68 3.96
N GLN A 52 -54.32 1.61 2.82
CA GLN A 52 -53.64 2.78 2.23
C GLN A 52 -54.61 3.92 1.86
N GLN A 53 -55.83 3.59 1.42
CA GLN A 53 -56.88 4.57 1.13
C GLN A 53 -57.45 5.24 2.40
N LEU A 54 -57.53 4.50 3.51
CA LEU A 54 -58.00 5.02 4.80
C LEU A 54 -57.01 6.03 5.40
N VAL A 55 -55.71 5.72 5.39
CA VAL A 55 -54.63 6.62 5.86
C VAL A 55 -54.51 7.87 4.97
N GLN A 56 -54.77 7.76 3.66
CA GLN A 56 -54.78 8.91 2.73
C GLN A 56 -55.94 9.89 2.97
N SER A 57 -57.02 9.46 3.62
CA SER A 57 -58.24 10.26 3.71
C SER A 57 -58.29 11.25 4.89
N CYS A 58 -57.35 11.16 5.85
CA CYS A 58 -57.24 12.02 7.05
C CYS A 58 -58.54 12.19 7.86
N LYS A 59 -59.54 11.31 7.71
CA LYS A 59 -60.79 11.31 8.48
C LYS A 59 -60.73 10.21 9.55
N LEU A 60 -60.15 10.55 10.69
CA LEU A 60 -60.06 9.63 11.83
C LEU A 60 -61.41 9.49 12.54
N PRO A 61 -61.82 8.29 12.97
CA PRO A 61 -62.97 8.09 13.85
C PRO A 61 -62.74 8.74 15.23
N PRO A 62 -63.78 9.21 15.92
CA PRO A 62 -63.66 9.66 17.31
C PRO A 62 -63.28 8.48 18.21
N SER A 63 -62.28 8.67 19.07
CA SER A 63 -61.79 7.60 19.94
C SER A 63 -62.81 7.21 21.01
N THR A 64 -62.96 5.90 21.23
CA THR A 64 -63.99 5.33 22.12
C THR A 64 -63.43 4.86 23.47
N ARG A 65 -62.11 4.66 23.58
CA ARG A 65 -61.43 4.11 24.77
C ARG A 65 -60.66 5.20 25.53
N SER A 66 -60.14 4.88 26.72
CA SER A 66 -59.24 5.81 27.42
C SER A 66 -57.82 5.78 26.82
N PHE A 67 -57.07 6.87 26.96
CA PHE A 67 -55.67 6.95 26.47
C PHE A 67 -54.78 5.84 27.05
N GLN A 68 -55.00 5.43 28.31
CA GLN A 68 -54.23 4.36 28.94
C GLN A 68 -54.56 2.97 28.37
N GLU A 69 -55.82 2.71 28.03
CA GLU A 69 -56.24 1.45 27.39
C GLU A 69 -55.70 1.37 25.96
N ALA A 70 -55.86 2.44 25.17
CA ALA A 70 -55.34 2.51 23.81
C ALA A 70 -53.81 2.42 23.76
N GLN A 71 -53.11 3.00 24.75
CA GLN A 71 -51.65 2.88 24.87
C GLN A 71 -51.20 1.46 25.25
N SER A 72 -51.93 0.78 26.15
CA SER A 72 -51.63 -0.60 26.53
C SER A 72 -51.84 -1.56 25.36
N GLU A 73 -52.92 -1.36 24.60
CA GLU A 73 -53.25 -2.15 23.41
C GLU A 73 -52.27 -1.93 22.26
N LEU A 74 -51.85 -0.67 22.02
CA LEU A 74 -50.80 -0.36 21.05
C LEU A 74 -49.47 -1.04 21.41
N ASN A 75 -49.10 -1.06 22.71
CA ASN A 75 -47.86 -1.73 23.13
C ASN A 75 -47.93 -3.26 22.98
N GLN A 76 -49.09 -3.85 23.25
CA GLN A 76 -49.29 -5.29 23.12
C GLN A 76 -49.25 -5.73 21.65
N THR A 77 -50.09 -5.11 20.81
CA THR A 77 -50.13 -5.37 19.36
C THR A 77 -48.79 -5.08 18.67
N ALA A 78 -48.04 -4.09 19.14
CA ALA A 78 -46.69 -3.82 18.65
C ALA A 78 -45.67 -4.91 19.01
N ALA A 79 -45.80 -5.53 20.19
CA ALA A 79 -44.96 -6.65 20.59
C ALA A 79 -45.29 -7.90 19.77
N ASP A 80 -46.58 -8.16 19.53
CA ASP A 80 -47.06 -9.29 18.73
C ASP A 80 -46.63 -9.14 17.25
N LEU A 81 -46.77 -7.94 16.68
CA LEU A 81 -46.29 -7.63 15.33
C LEU A 81 -44.77 -7.77 15.18
N ASN A 82 -43.99 -7.38 16.20
CA ASN A 82 -42.54 -7.58 16.22
C ASN A 82 -42.16 -9.06 16.26
N GLN A 83 -42.86 -9.84 17.07
CA GLN A 83 -42.64 -11.28 17.15
C GLN A 83 -42.95 -11.95 15.81
N SER A 84 -44.09 -11.63 15.20
CA SER A 84 -44.48 -12.18 13.90
C SER A 84 -43.54 -11.74 12.76
N ALA A 85 -42.96 -10.53 12.81
CA ALA A 85 -41.90 -10.13 11.87
C ALA A 85 -40.65 -11.01 12.00
N GLY A 86 -40.27 -11.39 13.23
CA GLY A 86 -39.19 -12.34 13.51
C GLY A 86 -39.51 -13.75 13.04
N ASP A 87 -40.76 -14.20 13.25
CA ASP A 87 -41.24 -15.53 12.85
C ASP A 87 -41.21 -15.69 11.33
N VAL A 88 -41.53 -14.65 10.55
CA VAL A 88 -41.40 -14.64 9.07
C VAL A 88 -39.95 -14.86 8.64
N VAL A 89 -38.99 -14.22 9.31
CA VAL A 89 -37.55 -14.41 9.02
C VAL A 89 -37.09 -15.80 9.44
N HIS A 90 -37.60 -16.34 10.53
CA HIS A 90 -37.26 -17.71 10.95
C HIS A 90 -37.82 -18.75 9.99
N ALA A 91 -39.09 -18.60 9.59
CA ALA A 91 -39.78 -19.46 8.63
C ALA A 91 -39.16 -19.45 7.23
N SER A 92 -38.40 -18.41 6.89
CA SER A 92 -37.60 -18.30 5.66
C SER A 92 -36.51 -19.38 5.51
N ARG A 93 -36.13 -20.02 6.63
CA ARG A 93 -35.17 -21.13 6.69
C ARG A 93 -35.85 -22.51 6.57
N GLY A 94 -37.18 -22.54 6.67
CA GLY A 94 -38.00 -23.74 6.60
C GLY A 94 -38.63 -23.96 5.22
N SER A 95 -39.81 -24.55 5.21
CA SER A 95 -40.59 -24.80 3.99
C SER A 95 -41.35 -23.56 3.52
N SER A 96 -41.62 -23.47 2.20
CA SER A 96 -42.40 -22.36 1.61
C SER A 96 -43.82 -22.24 2.23
N THR A 97 -44.38 -23.34 2.75
CA THR A 97 -45.65 -23.34 3.51
C THR A 97 -45.52 -22.69 4.88
N GLN A 98 -44.45 -22.98 5.64
CA GLN A 98 -44.19 -22.33 6.93
C GLN A 98 -44.00 -20.81 6.76
N LEU A 99 -43.34 -20.39 5.68
CA LEU A 99 -43.18 -18.98 5.36
C LEU A 99 -44.52 -18.31 5.01
N ALA A 100 -45.41 -19.02 4.30
CA ALA A 100 -46.74 -18.54 3.96
C ALA A 100 -47.63 -18.38 5.22
N ASP A 101 -47.61 -19.36 6.12
CA ASP A 101 -48.38 -19.32 7.37
C ASP A 101 -47.89 -18.19 8.29
N ALA A 102 -46.57 -18.04 8.44
CA ALA A 102 -45.98 -16.94 9.21
C ALA A 102 -46.29 -15.56 8.60
N SER A 103 -46.30 -15.46 7.27
CA SER A 103 -46.65 -14.22 6.56
C SER A 103 -48.15 -13.88 6.70
N GLY A 104 -49.02 -14.90 6.75
CA GLY A 104 -50.44 -14.73 7.02
C GLY A 104 -50.70 -14.18 8.42
N LYS A 105 -50.09 -14.81 9.43
CA LYS A 105 -50.17 -14.35 10.83
C LYS A 105 -49.63 -12.93 11.00
N PHE A 106 -48.49 -12.61 10.37
CA PHE A 106 -47.94 -11.24 10.38
C PHE A 106 -48.93 -10.22 9.78
N SER A 107 -49.68 -10.60 8.74
CA SER A 107 -50.69 -9.72 8.14
C SER A 107 -51.87 -9.48 9.09
N GLU A 108 -52.29 -10.48 9.85
CA GLU A 108 -53.37 -10.35 10.86
C GLU A 108 -52.91 -9.45 12.02
N ASP A 109 -51.72 -9.69 12.57
CA ASP A 109 -51.16 -8.87 13.65
C ASP A 109 -50.88 -7.43 13.19
N PHE A 110 -50.58 -7.22 11.90
CA PHE A 110 -50.42 -5.88 11.32
C PHE A 110 -51.74 -5.11 11.25
N ASP A 111 -52.83 -5.78 10.86
CA ASP A 111 -54.16 -5.16 10.80
C ASP A 111 -54.61 -4.75 12.21
N GLU A 112 -54.43 -5.61 13.23
CA GLU A 112 -54.74 -5.29 14.64
C GLU A 112 -53.89 -4.13 15.17
N PHE A 113 -52.58 -4.11 14.87
CA PHE A 113 -51.69 -3.01 15.25
C PHE A 113 -52.06 -1.68 14.57
N LEU A 114 -52.46 -1.72 13.30
CA LEU A 114 -52.83 -0.53 12.54
C LEU A 114 -54.10 0.10 13.12
N ASP A 115 -55.09 -0.71 13.50
CA ASP A 115 -56.31 -0.24 14.16
C ASP A 115 -55.99 0.41 15.52
N ALA A 116 -55.15 -0.23 16.36
CA ALA A 116 -54.70 0.34 17.62
C ALA A 116 -53.91 1.66 17.43
N GLY A 117 -53.09 1.74 16.38
CA GLY A 117 -52.35 2.95 16.02
C GLY A 117 -53.23 4.11 15.56
N ILE A 118 -54.28 3.82 14.77
CA ILE A 118 -55.28 4.78 14.32
C ILE A 118 -56.10 5.31 15.51
N GLU A 119 -56.50 4.43 16.44
CA GLU A 119 -57.18 4.83 17.67
C GLU A 119 -56.29 5.75 18.53
N MET A 120 -54.99 5.43 18.66
CA MET A 120 -54.01 6.29 19.34
C MET A 120 -53.81 7.66 18.67
N ALA A 121 -53.82 7.71 17.34
CA ALA A 121 -53.78 8.98 16.59
C ALA A 121 -55.04 9.84 16.84
N GLY A 122 -56.19 9.22 17.14
CA GLY A 122 -57.44 9.88 17.49
C GLY A 122 -57.41 10.60 18.85
N HIS A 123 -56.54 10.16 19.77
CA HIS A 123 -56.36 10.78 21.09
C HIS A 123 -55.42 11.99 21.11
N THR A 124 -54.68 12.23 20.03
CA THR A 124 -53.69 13.32 19.97
C THR A 124 -54.38 14.67 19.72
N GLN A 125 -54.34 15.58 20.70
CA GLN A 125 -55.03 16.89 20.64
C GLN A 125 -54.36 17.89 19.68
N ARG A 126 -53.07 17.73 19.40
CA ARG A 126 -52.30 18.58 18.50
C ARG A 126 -52.23 17.97 17.11
N LYS A 127 -52.64 18.74 16.10
CA LYS A 127 -52.58 18.32 14.69
C LYS A 127 -51.18 17.93 14.25
N ASP A 128 -50.14 18.62 14.70
CA ASP A 128 -48.75 18.33 14.31
C ASP A 128 -48.27 16.97 14.84
N GLU A 129 -48.60 16.63 16.10
CA GLU A 129 -48.28 15.34 16.72
C GLU A 129 -49.12 14.21 16.10
N GLN A 130 -50.38 14.48 15.74
CA GLN A 130 -51.25 13.56 15.01
C GLN A 130 -50.71 13.25 13.60
N ILE A 131 -50.24 14.26 12.87
CA ILE A 131 -49.59 14.11 11.56
C ILE A 131 -48.31 13.26 11.70
N GLN A 132 -47.55 13.44 12.79
CA GLN A 132 -46.35 12.67 13.05
C GLN A 132 -46.63 11.20 13.38
N VAL A 133 -47.68 10.91 14.15
CA VAL A 133 -48.14 9.53 14.44
C VAL A 133 -48.59 8.82 13.16
N ILE A 134 -49.40 9.50 12.34
CA ILE A 134 -49.88 8.98 11.04
C ILE A 134 -48.70 8.76 10.08
N GLY A 135 -47.72 9.67 10.06
CA GLY A 135 -46.50 9.53 9.26
C GLY A 135 -45.69 8.29 9.64
N ASN A 136 -45.59 7.97 10.93
CA ASN A 136 -44.91 6.76 11.39
C ASN A 136 -45.70 5.48 11.04
N LEU A 137 -47.03 5.49 11.17
CA LEU A 137 -47.87 4.37 10.72
C LEU A 137 -47.71 4.10 9.22
N LYS A 138 -47.61 5.15 8.40
CA LYS A 138 -47.32 5.05 6.96
C LYS A 138 -45.96 4.40 6.69
N ASN A 139 -44.93 4.73 7.47
CA ASN A 139 -43.61 4.12 7.36
C ASN A 139 -43.64 2.62 7.73
N ILE A 140 -44.33 2.26 8.82
CA ILE A 140 -44.49 0.86 9.25
C ILE A 140 -45.23 0.06 8.19
N SER A 141 -46.31 0.61 7.62
CA SER A 141 -47.07 -0.02 6.53
C SER A 141 -46.20 -0.29 5.29
N MET A 142 -45.38 0.69 4.88
CA MET A 142 -44.49 0.53 3.74
C MET A 142 -43.37 -0.49 4.00
N ALA A 143 -42.78 -0.50 5.20
CA ALA A 143 -41.78 -1.49 5.59
C ALA A 143 -42.37 -2.92 5.63
N SER A 144 -43.59 -3.06 6.15
CA SER A 144 -44.34 -4.32 6.24
C SER A 144 -44.72 -4.85 4.85
N SER A 145 -45.11 -3.96 3.93
CA SER A 145 -45.35 -4.32 2.53
C SER A 145 -44.08 -4.85 1.84
N LYS A 146 -42.93 -4.22 2.07
CA LYS A 146 -41.63 -4.70 1.54
C LYS A 146 -41.23 -6.04 2.15
N LEU A 147 -41.48 -6.27 3.44
CA LEU A 147 -41.27 -7.57 4.09
C LEU A 147 -42.07 -8.66 3.40
N LEU A 148 -43.37 -8.43 3.16
CA LEU A 148 -44.26 -9.39 2.49
C LEU A 148 -43.87 -9.61 1.02
N LEU A 149 -43.41 -8.58 0.31
CA LEU A 149 -42.89 -8.72 -1.06
C LEU A 149 -41.60 -9.56 -1.10
N ALA A 150 -40.70 -9.39 -0.12
CA ALA A 150 -39.51 -10.22 0.01
C ALA A 150 -39.84 -11.65 0.43
N ALA A 151 -40.84 -11.86 1.28
CA ALA A 151 -41.34 -13.19 1.63
C ALA A 151 -41.94 -13.89 0.40
N LYS A 152 -42.64 -13.14 -0.46
CA LYS A 152 -43.19 -13.63 -1.72
C LYS A 152 -42.11 -14.01 -2.73
N SER A 153 -41.03 -13.23 -2.87
CA SER A 153 -39.95 -13.62 -3.77
C SER A 153 -39.23 -14.88 -3.26
N LEU A 154 -39.07 -15.00 -1.95
CA LEU A 154 -38.43 -16.15 -1.32
C LEU A 154 -39.31 -17.43 -1.32
N SER A 155 -40.63 -17.28 -1.33
CA SER A 155 -41.55 -18.42 -1.47
C SER A 155 -41.52 -19.03 -2.87
N VAL A 156 -41.16 -18.22 -3.88
CA VAL A 156 -40.95 -18.64 -5.28
C VAL A 156 -39.54 -19.20 -5.50
N ASP A 157 -38.53 -18.62 -4.86
CA ASP A 157 -37.14 -19.10 -4.91
C ASP A 157 -36.50 -19.17 -3.50
N PRO A 158 -36.57 -20.33 -2.82
CA PRO A 158 -35.98 -20.53 -1.49
C PRO A 158 -34.44 -20.48 -1.46
N GLY A 159 -33.79 -20.54 -2.63
CA GLY A 159 -32.33 -20.51 -2.80
C GLY A 159 -31.76 -19.09 -2.94
N ALA A 160 -32.60 -18.08 -3.19
CA ALA A 160 -32.18 -16.71 -3.39
C ALA A 160 -31.65 -16.08 -2.09
N ALA A 161 -30.33 -16.13 -1.88
CA ALA A 161 -29.65 -15.51 -0.75
C ALA A 161 -29.96 -14.01 -0.62
N ASN A 162 -30.08 -13.30 -1.75
CA ASN A 162 -30.48 -11.90 -1.77
C ASN A 162 -31.89 -11.68 -1.18
N ALA A 163 -32.85 -12.55 -1.49
CA ALA A 163 -34.21 -12.45 -0.98
C ALA A 163 -34.27 -12.72 0.54
N LYS A 164 -33.45 -13.64 1.07
CA LYS A 164 -33.33 -13.87 2.53
C LYS A 164 -32.78 -12.65 3.26
N ASN A 165 -31.78 -12.01 2.66
CA ASN A 165 -31.16 -10.80 3.20
C ASN A 165 -32.10 -9.59 3.16
N LEU A 166 -32.83 -9.41 2.06
CA LEU A 166 -33.88 -8.40 1.91
C LEU A 166 -35.01 -8.60 2.93
N LEU A 167 -35.42 -9.86 3.16
CA LEU A 167 -36.43 -10.20 4.17
C LEU A 167 -35.99 -9.82 5.59
N ALA A 168 -34.77 -10.20 5.98
CA ALA A 168 -34.22 -9.88 7.30
C ALA A 168 -33.97 -8.38 7.50
N ALA A 169 -33.66 -7.63 6.44
CA ALA A 169 -33.53 -6.18 6.49
C ALA A 169 -34.91 -5.50 6.62
N ALA A 170 -35.91 -5.96 5.87
CA ALA A 170 -37.28 -5.45 5.96
C ALA A 170 -37.90 -5.71 7.34
N ALA A 171 -37.66 -6.87 7.94
CA ALA A 171 -38.17 -7.20 9.28
C ALA A 171 -37.58 -6.27 10.35
N ARG A 172 -36.27 -5.98 10.28
CA ARG A 172 -35.62 -4.99 11.16
C ARG A 172 -36.18 -3.58 10.97
N ALA A 173 -36.45 -3.18 9.72
CA ALA A 173 -37.04 -1.87 9.44
C ALA A 173 -38.47 -1.74 10.01
N VAL A 174 -39.26 -2.82 9.99
CA VAL A 174 -40.57 -2.88 10.66
C VAL A 174 -40.40 -2.68 12.16
N THR A 175 -39.50 -3.43 12.80
CA THR A 175 -39.23 -3.32 14.23
C THR A 175 -38.74 -1.95 14.65
N GLU A 176 -37.81 -1.35 13.91
CA GLU A 176 -37.33 0.00 14.18
C GLU A 176 -38.45 1.04 14.09
N SER A 177 -39.30 0.95 13.05
CA SER A 177 -40.40 1.88 12.83
C SER A 177 -41.49 1.76 13.90
N ILE A 178 -41.83 0.54 14.33
CA ILE A 178 -42.75 0.27 15.44
C ILE A 178 -42.22 0.92 16.72
N ASN A 179 -40.94 0.75 16.99
CA ASN A 179 -40.30 1.29 18.18
C ASN A 179 -40.26 2.82 18.21
N GLN A 180 -40.07 3.46 17.05
CA GLN A 180 -40.18 4.92 16.91
C GLN A 180 -41.60 5.40 17.24
N LEU A 181 -42.63 4.66 16.81
CA LEU A 181 -44.02 4.96 17.14
C LEU A 181 -44.32 4.78 18.62
N ILE A 182 -43.94 3.64 19.22
CA ILE A 182 -44.11 3.39 20.67
C ILE A 182 -43.47 4.52 21.48
N THR A 183 -42.28 4.95 21.09
CA THR A 183 -41.54 6.03 21.76
C THR A 183 -42.28 7.37 21.73
N LEU A 184 -43.04 7.64 20.66
CA LEU A 184 -43.86 8.84 20.52
C LEU A 184 -45.23 8.70 21.23
N ALA A 185 -45.79 7.50 21.26
CA ALA A 185 -47.12 7.20 21.79
C ALA A 185 -47.15 6.89 23.31
N THR A 186 -45.99 6.56 23.90
CA THR A 186 -45.88 6.24 25.33
C THR A 186 -45.36 7.41 26.16
N GLN A 187 -46.16 7.89 27.13
CA GLN A 187 -45.67 8.74 28.22
C GLN A 187 -44.93 7.85 29.23
N GLN A 188 -43.73 7.38 28.88
CA GLN A 188 -42.92 6.61 29.82
C GLN A 188 -42.22 7.52 30.84
N ALA A 189 -42.13 7.07 32.09
CA ALA A 189 -41.29 7.70 33.09
C ALA A 189 -39.82 7.73 32.58
N PRO A 190 -39.10 8.85 32.74
CA PRO A 190 -37.68 8.91 32.39
C PRO A 190 -36.92 7.74 33.04
N GLY A 191 -35.93 7.15 32.36
CA GLY A 191 -35.14 6.01 32.85
C GLY A 191 -35.64 4.63 32.40
N GLN A 192 -36.96 4.40 32.31
CA GLN A 192 -37.47 3.11 31.83
C GLN A 192 -37.31 2.94 30.31
N LYS A 193 -37.52 4.04 29.58
CA LYS A 193 -37.36 4.10 28.12
C LYS A 193 -35.95 3.69 27.70
N GLU A 194 -34.94 4.13 28.44
CA GLU A 194 -33.54 3.84 28.17
C GLU A 194 -33.21 2.36 28.41
N CYS A 195 -33.79 1.74 29.45
CA CYS A 195 -33.67 0.30 29.66
C CYS A 195 -34.36 -0.52 28.56
N ASP A 196 -35.56 -0.11 28.13
CA ASP A 196 -36.29 -0.83 27.07
C ASP A 196 -35.63 -0.70 25.70
N ASN A 197 -35.00 0.45 25.40
CA ASN A 197 -34.15 0.62 24.24
C ASN A 197 -32.95 -0.33 24.30
N ALA A 198 -32.22 -0.36 25.43
CA ALA A 198 -31.06 -1.22 25.61
C ALA A 198 -31.41 -2.71 25.49
N LEU A 199 -32.51 -3.16 26.09
CA LEU A 199 -32.96 -4.55 25.99
C LEU A 199 -33.27 -4.96 24.53
N ARG A 200 -33.83 -4.06 23.73
CA ARG A 200 -34.06 -4.31 22.30
C ARG A 200 -32.76 -4.41 21.50
N GLU A 201 -31.78 -3.57 21.81
CA GLU A 201 -30.45 -3.66 21.20
C GLU A 201 -29.76 -4.99 21.53
N LEU A 202 -29.84 -5.44 22.79
CA LEU A 202 -29.26 -6.73 23.21
C LEU A 202 -29.91 -7.93 22.52
N GLU A 203 -31.23 -7.91 22.33
CA GLU A 203 -31.93 -8.99 21.62
C GLU A 203 -31.54 -9.02 20.13
N ALA A 204 -31.35 -7.85 19.51
CA ALA A 204 -30.92 -7.75 18.11
C ALA A 204 -29.51 -8.33 17.88
N VAL A 205 -28.56 -8.10 18.80
CA VAL A 205 -27.19 -8.64 18.68
C VAL A 205 -27.09 -10.12 19.06
N LYS A 206 -28.06 -10.67 19.82
CA LYS A 206 -28.09 -12.09 20.19
C LYS A 206 -28.11 -13.02 18.98
N GLY A 207 -28.79 -12.61 17.91
CA GLY A 207 -28.84 -13.35 16.64
C GLY A 207 -27.47 -13.53 15.97
N MET A 208 -26.49 -12.66 16.27
CA MET A 208 -25.14 -12.74 15.73
C MET A 208 -24.36 -13.93 16.31
N LEU A 209 -24.61 -14.29 17.56
CA LEU A 209 -24.00 -15.45 18.22
C LEU A 209 -24.65 -16.79 17.82
N ALA A 210 -25.74 -16.76 17.06
CA ALA A 210 -26.44 -17.96 16.58
C ALA A 210 -25.82 -18.51 15.28
N ASN A 211 -25.12 -17.67 14.50
CA ASN A 211 -24.54 -18.03 13.21
C ASN A 211 -23.01 -17.73 13.19
N PRO A 212 -22.17 -18.60 13.76
CA PRO A 212 -20.72 -18.36 13.86
C PRO A 212 -19.95 -18.56 12.53
N ASN A 213 -20.64 -18.86 11.44
CA ASN A 213 -20.04 -19.16 10.13
C ASN A 213 -19.86 -17.92 9.24
N GLU A 214 -20.34 -16.75 9.70
CA GLU A 214 -20.21 -15.49 8.96
C GLU A 214 -19.28 -14.54 9.71
N PRO A 215 -18.37 -13.83 9.00
CA PRO A 215 -17.57 -12.79 9.60
C PRO A 215 -18.47 -11.65 10.06
N VAL A 216 -18.31 -11.24 11.31
CA VAL A 216 -19.08 -10.15 11.94
C VAL A 216 -18.46 -8.79 11.63
N SER A 217 -17.13 -8.73 11.51
CA SER A 217 -16.39 -7.50 11.24
C SER A 217 -15.10 -7.78 10.46
N ASN A 218 -14.37 -6.72 10.14
CA ASN A 218 -13.03 -6.81 9.54
C ASN A 218 -11.91 -6.76 10.60
N LEU A 219 -12.25 -6.92 11.89
CA LEU A 219 -11.26 -6.92 12.95
C LEU A 219 -10.39 -8.17 12.87
N SER A 220 -9.08 -7.98 13.06
CA SER A 220 -8.16 -9.09 13.30
C SER A 220 -8.35 -9.65 14.71
N TYR A 221 -7.83 -10.85 14.95
CA TYR A 221 -8.01 -11.55 16.22
C TYR A 221 -7.57 -10.72 17.44
N PHE A 222 -6.40 -10.10 17.38
CA PHE A 222 -5.89 -9.28 18.49
C PHE A 222 -6.66 -7.97 18.67
N HIS A 223 -7.18 -7.39 17.59
CA HIS A 223 -8.10 -6.25 17.71
C HIS A 223 -9.43 -6.66 18.36
N CYS A 224 -9.90 -7.90 18.17
CA CYS A 224 -11.05 -8.41 18.94
C CYS A 224 -10.74 -8.48 20.43
N ILE A 225 -9.56 -8.93 20.84
CA ILE A 225 -9.15 -8.97 22.25
C ILE A 225 -9.13 -7.56 22.85
N GLU A 226 -8.55 -6.59 22.15
CA GLU A 226 -8.52 -5.20 22.62
C GLU A 226 -9.92 -4.59 22.74
N SER A 227 -10.77 -4.84 21.74
CA SER A 227 -12.17 -4.43 21.77
C SER A 227 -12.91 -5.05 22.97
N VAL A 228 -12.68 -6.33 23.26
CA VAL A 228 -13.26 -6.99 24.45
C VAL A 228 -12.74 -6.35 25.74
N MET A 229 -11.44 -6.06 25.84
CA MET A 229 -10.84 -5.43 27.02
C MET A 229 -11.40 -4.02 27.26
N GLU A 230 -11.46 -3.18 26.22
CA GLU A 230 -11.96 -1.81 26.35
C GLU A 230 -13.45 -1.78 26.72
N ASN A 231 -14.27 -2.56 26.00
CA ASN A 231 -15.70 -2.62 26.28
C ASN A 231 -15.99 -3.25 27.66
N SER A 232 -15.15 -4.19 28.13
CA SER A 232 -15.30 -4.75 29.49
C SER A 232 -15.09 -3.71 30.59
N LYS A 233 -14.15 -2.78 30.40
CA LYS A 233 -13.87 -1.68 31.32
C LYS A 233 -15.04 -0.70 31.36
N VAL A 234 -15.50 -0.27 30.18
CA VAL A 234 -16.65 0.63 30.03
C VAL A 234 -17.91 0.03 30.65
N LEU A 235 -18.15 -1.28 30.45
CA LEU A 235 -19.29 -1.97 31.03
C LEU A 235 -19.19 -2.04 32.56
N GLY A 236 -18.01 -2.34 33.12
CA GLY A 236 -17.79 -2.36 34.57
C GLY A 236 -18.05 -1.00 35.23
N GLU A 237 -17.56 0.09 34.62
CA GLU A 237 -17.85 1.46 35.06
C GLU A 237 -19.34 1.81 34.94
N SER A 238 -19.97 1.42 33.83
CA SER A 238 -21.39 1.66 33.57
C SER A 238 -22.30 0.91 34.56
N MET A 239 -21.97 -0.34 34.90
CA MET A 239 -22.71 -1.13 35.91
C MET A 239 -22.64 -0.50 37.30
N ALA A 240 -21.47 0.02 37.69
CA ALA A 240 -21.32 0.77 38.93
C ALA A 240 -22.14 2.08 38.89
N GLY A 241 -22.12 2.79 37.75
CA GLY A 241 -22.91 4.00 37.52
C GLY A 241 -24.42 3.77 37.58
N ILE A 242 -24.92 2.69 36.95
CA ILE A 242 -26.33 2.27 37.01
C ILE A 242 -26.77 2.07 38.47
N SER A 243 -25.98 1.32 39.25
CA SER A 243 -26.25 1.07 40.67
C SER A 243 -26.23 2.36 41.49
N GLN A 244 -25.26 3.25 41.28
CA GLN A 244 -25.15 4.50 42.03
C GLN A 244 -26.30 5.48 41.70
N ASN A 245 -26.64 5.63 40.42
CA ASN A 245 -27.66 6.56 39.97
C ASN A 245 -29.09 6.10 40.35
N CYS A 246 -29.32 4.78 40.44
CA CYS A 246 -30.52 4.24 41.07
C CYS A 246 -30.64 4.61 42.55
N LYS A 247 -29.53 4.72 43.32
CA LYS A 247 -29.57 5.13 44.74
C LYS A 247 -29.84 6.62 44.92
N THR A 248 -29.26 7.45 44.05
CA THR A 248 -29.39 8.91 44.13
C THR A 248 -30.69 9.42 43.51
N GLY A 249 -31.36 8.60 42.68
CA GLY A 249 -32.57 8.99 41.95
C GLY A 249 -32.28 9.92 40.76
N ASP A 250 -31.04 9.97 40.28
CA ASP A 250 -30.65 10.76 39.10
C ASP A 250 -30.98 9.99 37.82
N VAL A 251 -32.18 10.22 37.32
CA VAL A 251 -32.75 9.49 36.20
C VAL A 251 -32.06 9.78 34.84
N PRO A 252 -31.69 11.04 34.50
CA PRO A 252 -30.90 11.32 33.30
C PRO A 252 -29.51 10.66 33.32
N ALA A 253 -28.80 10.71 34.45
CA ALA A 253 -27.48 10.09 34.56
C ALA A 253 -27.57 8.55 34.51
N PHE A 254 -28.62 7.97 35.11
CA PHE A 254 -28.95 6.55 34.98
C PHE A 254 -29.13 6.15 33.50
N GLY A 255 -29.96 6.89 32.76
CA GLY A 255 -30.20 6.63 31.34
C GLY A 255 -28.93 6.70 30.50
N GLY A 256 -28.03 7.65 30.80
CA GLY A 256 -26.70 7.73 30.19
C GLY A 256 -25.83 6.49 30.44
N CYS A 257 -25.78 6.02 31.69
CA CYS A 257 -25.04 4.80 32.04
C CYS A 257 -25.64 3.54 31.40
N VAL A 258 -26.98 3.45 31.29
CA VAL A 258 -27.66 2.34 30.59
C VAL A 258 -27.32 2.34 29.09
N GLY A 259 -27.29 3.51 28.45
CA GLY A 259 -26.88 3.64 27.05
C GLY A 259 -25.42 3.26 26.80
N LEU A 260 -24.51 3.64 27.71
CA LEU A 260 -23.10 3.23 27.65
C LEU A 260 -22.92 1.72 27.86
N ALA A 261 -23.65 1.13 28.82
CA ALA A 261 -23.65 -0.31 29.04
C ALA A 261 -24.16 -1.09 27.82
N SER A 262 -25.26 -0.62 27.20
CA SER A 262 -25.82 -1.23 25.98
C SER A 262 -24.80 -1.25 24.84
N LYS A 263 -24.17 -0.09 24.56
CA LYS A 263 -23.13 0.03 23.52
C LYS A 263 -21.93 -0.87 23.78
N ALA A 264 -21.45 -0.92 25.03
CA ALA A 264 -20.35 -1.78 25.42
C ALA A 264 -20.69 -3.27 25.24
N LEU A 265 -21.92 -3.68 25.57
CA LEU A 265 -22.41 -5.05 25.37
C LEU A 265 -22.55 -5.44 23.90
N CYS A 266 -23.03 -4.52 23.05
CA CYS A 266 -23.04 -4.72 21.60
C CYS A 266 -21.60 -4.89 21.08
N GLY A 267 -20.67 -4.02 21.48
CA GLY A 267 -19.25 -4.13 21.10
C GLY A 267 -18.59 -5.43 21.57
N LEU A 268 -18.89 -5.90 22.81
CA LEU A 268 -18.43 -7.19 23.31
C LEU A 268 -18.97 -8.36 22.47
N THR A 269 -20.24 -8.30 22.10
CA THR A 269 -20.91 -9.34 21.30
C THR A 269 -20.35 -9.40 19.89
N GLU A 270 -20.14 -8.26 19.25
CA GLU A 270 -19.52 -8.15 17.93
C GLU A 270 -18.08 -8.71 17.93
N ALA A 271 -17.28 -8.30 18.93
CA ALA A 271 -15.90 -8.76 19.07
C ALA A 271 -15.82 -10.26 19.38
N ALA A 272 -16.70 -10.78 20.24
CA ALA A 272 -16.78 -12.21 20.56
C ALA A 272 -17.24 -13.06 19.37
N GLY A 273 -18.24 -12.58 18.62
CA GLY A 273 -18.71 -13.24 17.39
C GLY A 273 -17.60 -13.30 16.34
N GLN A 274 -16.88 -12.19 16.13
CA GLN A 274 -15.74 -12.15 15.21
C GLN A 274 -14.58 -13.06 15.68
N ALA A 275 -14.22 -13.02 16.98
CA ALA A 275 -13.17 -13.88 17.52
C ALA A 275 -13.53 -15.36 17.35
N SER A 276 -14.77 -15.74 17.65
CA SER A 276 -15.30 -17.09 17.41
C SER A 276 -15.20 -17.47 15.94
N TYR A 277 -15.63 -16.60 15.01
CA TYR A 277 -15.46 -16.85 13.58
C TYR A 277 -14.00 -17.17 13.25
N LEU A 278 -13.06 -16.27 13.59
CA LEU A 278 -11.63 -16.40 13.31
C LEU A 278 -11.01 -17.70 13.87
N VAL A 279 -11.45 -18.14 15.05
CA VAL A 279 -11.03 -19.42 15.67
C VAL A 279 -11.58 -20.64 14.92
N GLY A 280 -12.80 -20.56 14.39
CA GLY A 280 -13.37 -21.65 13.60
C GLY A 280 -12.63 -21.83 12.27
N VAL A 281 -12.27 -20.72 11.61
CA VAL A 281 -11.54 -20.74 10.33
C VAL A 281 -10.06 -21.06 10.45
N SER A 282 -9.48 -20.93 11.64
CA SER A 282 -8.06 -21.25 11.84
C SER A 282 -7.78 -22.76 11.83
N ASP A 283 -8.82 -23.59 11.90
CA ASP A 283 -8.66 -25.04 11.74
C ASP A 283 -8.22 -25.41 10.30
N PRO A 284 -7.23 -26.28 10.12
CA PRO A 284 -6.73 -26.72 8.81
C PRO A 284 -7.78 -27.26 7.84
N ASN A 285 -8.86 -27.86 8.36
CA ASN A 285 -9.92 -28.46 7.55
C ASN A 285 -11.09 -27.50 7.30
N SER A 286 -11.05 -26.29 7.88
CA SER A 286 -12.04 -25.25 7.65
C SER A 286 -11.68 -24.42 6.42
N GLN A 287 -12.69 -23.99 5.68
CA GLN A 287 -12.55 -23.05 4.57
C GLN A 287 -13.15 -21.70 4.94
N ALA A 288 -12.34 -20.64 4.79
CA ALA A 288 -12.78 -19.29 5.07
C ALA A 288 -13.92 -18.84 4.18
N GLY A 289 -14.92 -18.24 4.80
CA GLY A 289 -15.96 -17.54 4.10
C GLY A 289 -15.35 -16.33 3.41
N HIS A 290 -15.62 -16.17 2.12
CA HIS A 290 -15.23 -14.94 1.44
C HIS A 290 -16.28 -13.88 1.71
N GLN A 291 -15.87 -12.76 2.29
CA GLN A 291 -16.72 -11.58 2.31
C GLN A 291 -16.94 -11.15 0.86
N GLY A 292 -18.20 -10.96 0.49
CA GLY A 292 -18.57 -10.48 -0.84
C GLY A 292 -17.87 -9.17 -1.17
N LEU A 293 -17.66 -8.91 -2.46
CA LEU A 293 -17.04 -7.65 -2.92
C LEU A 293 -17.89 -6.43 -2.54
N VAL A 294 -19.19 -6.63 -2.26
CA VAL A 294 -20.16 -5.63 -1.86
C VAL A 294 -21.12 -6.17 -0.80
N ASP A 295 -21.50 -5.32 0.17
CA ASP A 295 -22.59 -5.62 1.10
C ASP A 295 -23.94 -5.32 0.44
N ALA A 296 -24.58 -6.36 -0.11
CA ALA A 296 -25.90 -6.24 -0.75
C ALA A 296 -26.96 -5.61 0.18
N ILE A 297 -26.85 -5.78 1.51
CA ILE A 297 -27.77 -5.20 2.50
C ILE A 297 -27.55 -3.70 2.62
N GLN A 298 -26.29 -3.24 2.58
CA GLN A 298 -25.99 -1.81 2.54
C GLN A 298 -26.57 -1.16 1.28
N PHE A 299 -26.42 -1.80 0.12
CA PHE A 299 -26.93 -1.30 -1.15
C PHE A 299 -28.47 -1.23 -1.17
N ALA A 300 -29.14 -2.30 -0.71
CA ALA A 300 -30.60 -2.33 -0.60
C ALA A 300 -31.13 -1.25 0.37
N ARG A 301 -30.48 -1.06 1.53
CA ARG A 301 -30.86 -0.02 2.50
C ARG A 301 -30.68 1.39 1.93
N ALA A 302 -29.55 1.65 1.27
CA ALA A 302 -29.30 2.92 0.62
C ALA A 302 -30.32 3.21 -0.49
N ASN A 303 -30.64 2.21 -1.32
CA ASN A 303 -31.66 2.32 -2.36
C ASN A 303 -33.03 2.69 -1.76
N GLN A 304 -33.45 1.98 -0.70
CA GLN A 304 -34.71 2.28 -0.02
C GLN A 304 -34.75 3.70 0.57
N ALA A 305 -33.69 4.13 1.25
CA ALA A 305 -33.62 5.48 1.83
C ALA A 305 -33.68 6.57 0.75
N ILE A 306 -33.03 6.35 -0.40
CA ILE A 306 -33.06 7.25 -1.54
C ILE A 306 -34.47 7.31 -2.14
N GLN A 307 -35.11 6.16 -2.39
CA GLN A 307 -36.49 6.11 -2.90
C GLN A 307 -37.47 6.86 -1.98
N MET A 308 -37.40 6.64 -0.66
CA MET A 308 -38.27 7.32 0.31
C MET A 308 -38.02 8.83 0.33
N ALA A 309 -36.76 9.25 0.33
CA ALA A 309 -36.42 10.67 0.27
C ALA A 309 -36.88 11.33 -1.04
N CYS A 310 -36.73 10.64 -2.18
CA CYS A 310 -37.25 11.10 -3.46
C CYS A 310 -38.77 11.21 -3.48
N GLN A 311 -39.50 10.32 -2.80
CA GLN A 311 -40.96 10.41 -2.65
C GLN A 311 -41.37 11.67 -1.88
N ASN A 312 -40.69 11.98 -0.78
CA ASN A 312 -40.94 13.19 0.01
C ASN A 312 -40.62 14.47 -0.77
N LEU A 313 -39.58 14.45 -1.62
CA LEU A 313 -39.25 15.59 -2.50
C LEU A 313 -40.35 15.88 -3.54
N VAL A 314 -41.17 14.88 -3.87
CA VAL A 314 -42.24 14.96 -4.88
C VAL A 314 -43.61 15.25 -4.24
N ASP A 315 -43.76 15.08 -2.93
CA ASP A 315 -45.02 15.28 -2.22
C ASP A 315 -45.42 16.78 -2.17
N PRO A 316 -46.60 17.17 -2.69
CA PRO A 316 -47.08 18.55 -2.71
C PRO A 316 -47.22 19.19 -1.32
N ASP A 317 -47.45 18.38 -0.29
CA ASP A 317 -47.70 18.82 1.09
C ASP A 317 -46.40 18.90 1.93
N SER A 318 -45.24 18.58 1.36
CA SER A 318 -43.96 18.63 2.06
C SER A 318 -43.53 20.05 2.40
N SER A 319 -43.12 20.25 3.65
CA SER A 319 -42.58 21.53 4.13
C SER A 319 -41.15 21.79 3.61
N PRO A 320 -40.70 23.06 3.57
CA PRO A 320 -39.33 23.40 3.21
C PRO A 320 -38.26 22.65 4.01
N SER A 321 -38.49 22.45 5.32
CA SER A 321 -37.56 21.71 6.18
C SER A 321 -37.50 20.21 5.85
N GLN A 322 -38.62 19.60 5.45
CA GLN A 322 -38.68 18.21 5.01
C GLN A 322 -37.95 17.99 3.68
N VAL A 323 -38.05 18.94 2.74
CA VAL A 323 -37.34 18.91 1.44
C VAL A 323 -35.82 18.95 1.65
N LEU A 324 -35.31 19.86 2.47
CA LEU A 324 -33.89 19.96 2.82
C LEU A 324 -33.37 18.71 3.55
N SER A 325 -34.16 18.15 4.46
CA SER A 325 -33.80 16.90 5.15
C SER A 325 -33.69 15.73 4.17
N SER A 326 -34.63 15.61 3.23
CA SER A 326 -34.67 14.56 2.22
C SER A 326 -33.49 14.68 1.24
N ALA A 327 -33.14 15.89 0.83
CA ALA A 327 -31.95 16.17 0.03
C ALA A 327 -30.65 15.70 0.71
N THR A 328 -30.55 15.93 2.03
CA THR A 328 -29.40 15.51 2.83
C THR A 328 -29.30 13.98 2.91
N ILE A 329 -30.43 13.29 3.07
CA ILE A 329 -30.50 11.82 3.06
C ILE A 329 -30.03 11.27 1.70
N VAL A 330 -30.54 11.80 0.59
CA VAL A 330 -30.12 11.38 -0.76
C VAL A 330 -28.61 11.55 -0.93
N ALA A 331 -28.05 12.72 -0.64
CA ALA A 331 -26.63 12.98 -0.79
C ALA A 331 -25.75 12.06 0.09
N LYS A 332 -26.19 11.77 1.32
CA LYS A 332 -25.50 10.86 2.24
C LYS A 332 -25.44 9.44 1.66
N HIS A 333 -26.56 8.90 1.23
CA HIS A 333 -26.65 7.51 0.76
C HIS A 333 -26.03 7.31 -0.61
N THR A 334 -26.14 8.26 -1.53
CA THR A 334 -25.47 8.16 -2.85
C THR A 334 -23.95 8.26 -2.73
N SER A 335 -23.43 9.11 -1.84
CA SER A 335 -22.01 9.16 -1.51
C SER A 335 -21.50 7.84 -0.90
N ALA A 336 -22.29 7.23 -0.01
CA ALA A 336 -21.97 5.91 0.56
C ALA A 336 -21.90 4.81 -0.52
N LEU A 337 -22.85 4.80 -1.47
CA LEU A 337 -22.84 3.87 -2.61
C LEU A 337 -21.61 4.06 -3.51
N CYS A 338 -21.25 5.31 -3.85
CA CYS A 338 -20.06 5.61 -4.65
C CYS A 338 -18.77 5.13 -3.96
N ASN A 339 -18.67 5.32 -2.64
CA ASN A 339 -17.53 4.83 -1.86
C ASN A 339 -17.46 3.30 -1.83
N ALA A 340 -18.60 2.63 -1.66
CA ALA A 340 -18.67 1.17 -1.70
C ALA A 340 -18.26 0.61 -3.07
N CYS A 341 -18.71 1.23 -4.17
CA CYS A 341 -18.31 0.84 -5.54
C CYS A 341 -16.80 1.04 -5.77
N ARG A 342 -16.22 2.13 -5.26
CA ARG A 342 -14.79 2.37 -5.36
C ARG A 342 -13.99 1.28 -4.64
N LEU A 343 -14.40 0.90 -3.44
CA LEU A 343 -13.78 -0.19 -2.67
C LEU A 343 -13.93 -1.56 -3.37
N ALA A 344 -15.11 -1.85 -3.91
CA ALA A 344 -15.35 -3.06 -4.68
C ALA A 344 -14.43 -3.13 -5.93
N SER A 345 -14.27 -1.99 -6.64
CA SER A 345 -13.43 -1.90 -7.82
C SER A 345 -11.93 -2.11 -7.54
N SER A 346 -11.45 -1.77 -6.33
CA SER A 346 -10.05 -2.00 -5.95
C SER A 346 -9.79 -3.44 -5.51
N LYS A 347 -10.82 -4.16 -5.02
CA LYS A 347 -10.70 -5.54 -4.54
C LYS A 347 -10.98 -6.60 -5.61
N THR A 348 -11.54 -6.20 -6.74
CA THR A 348 -11.95 -7.15 -7.80
C THR A 348 -10.81 -7.44 -8.78
N ALA A 349 -10.47 -8.72 -8.97
CA ALA A 349 -9.50 -9.16 -9.98
C ALA A 349 -10.10 -9.21 -11.41
N ASN A 350 -11.42 -9.28 -11.55
CA ASN A 350 -12.12 -9.27 -12.84
C ASN A 350 -12.15 -7.85 -13.46
N PRO A 351 -11.48 -7.60 -14.60
CA PRO A 351 -11.40 -6.28 -15.22
C PRO A 351 -12.75 -5.75 -15.72
N THR A 352 -13.69 -6.62 -16.07
CA THR A 352 -15.03 -6.24 -16.56
C THR A 352 -15.90 -5.74 -15.40
N ALA A 353 -15.94 -6.47 -14.28
CA ALA A 353 -16.66 -6.07 -13.08
C ALA A 353 -16.09 -4.76 -12.50
N LYS A 354 -14.77 -4.61 -12.51
CA LYS A 354 -14.09 -3.36 -12.11
C LYS A 354 -14.58 -2.16 -12.93
N ARG A 355 -14.69 -2.28 -14.26
CA ARG A 355 -15.20 -1.21 -15.13
C ARG A 355 -16.66 -0.88 -14.82
N HIS A 356 -17.49 -1.90 -14.61
CA HIS A 356 -18.90 -1.70 -14.28
C HIS A 356 -19.10 -0.94 -12.95
N PHE A 357 -18.39 -1.30 -11.88
CA PHE A 357 -18.47 -0.58 -10.60
C PHE A 357 -18.08 0.90 -10.73
N VAL A 358 -17.01 1.21 -11.48
CA VAL A 358 -16.57 2.59 -11.72
C VAL A 358 -17.63 3.37 -12.52
N GLN A 359 -18.22 2.75 -13.54
CA GLN A 359 -19.23 3.38 -14.38
C GLN A 359 -20.53 3.63 -13.63
N SER A 360 -21.05 2.65 -12.89
CA SER A 360 -22.27 2.82 -12.08
C SER A 360 -22.10 3.88 -10.98
N ALA A 361 -20.93 3.95 -10.33
CA ALA A 361 -20.64 5.02 -9.37
C ALA A 361 -20.67 6.41 -10.01
N LYS A 362 -20.16 6.54 -11.25
CA LYS A 362 -20.17 7.79 -12.01
C LYS A 362 -21.60 8.20 -12.39
N GLU A 363 -22.43 7.25 -12.80
CA GLU A 363 -23.85 7.49 -13.13
C GLU A 363 -24.64 7.96 -11.91
N VAL A 364 -24.48 7.30 -10.76
CA VAL A 364 -25.10 7.71 -9.50
C VAL A 364 -24.64 9.11 -9.09
N ALA A 365 -23.34 9.42 -9.19
CA ALA A 365 -22.80 10.74 -8.86
C ALA A 365 -23.34 11.85 -9.78
N ASN A 366 -23.41 11.59 -11.09
CA ASN A 366 -23.93 12.54 -12.08
C ASN A 366 -25.43 12.82 -11.86
N SER A 367 -26.23 11.77 -11.65
CA SER A 367 -27.67 11.90 -11.39
C SER A 367 -27.93 12.61 -10.06
N THR A 368 -27.14 12.33 -9.02
CA THR A 368 -27.20 13.04 -7.73
C THR A 368 -26.89 14.53 -7.91
N ALA A 369 -25.84 14.87 -8.65
CA ALA A 369 -25.47 16.27 -8.88
C ALA A 369 -26.55 17.05 -9.64
N ASN A 370 -27.21 16.41 -10.62
CA ASN A 370 -28.33 16.99 -11.34
C ASN A 370 -29.53 17.22 -10.42
N LEU A 371 -29.89 16.24 -9.58
CA LEU A 371 -30.97 16.37 -8.62
C LEU A 371 -30.68 17.49 -7.60
N VAL A 372 -29.46 17.57 -7.06
CA VAL A 372 -29.07 18.64 -6.12
C VAL A 372 -29.20 20.04 -6.74
N LYS A 373 -28.93 20.20 -8.04
CA LYS A 373 -29.17 21.48 -8.74
C LYS A 373 -30.65 21.84 -8.75
N THR A 374 -31.52 20.88 -9.04
CA THR A 374 -32.98 21.11 -9.03
C THR A 374 -33.54 21.37 -7.64
N ILE A 375 -32.98 20.71 -6.60
CA ILE A 375 -33.34 20.95 -5.20
C ILE A 375 -32.95 22.37 -4.79
N LYS A 376 -31.77 22.87 -5.20
CA LYS A 376 -31.36 24.26 -4.91
C LYS A 376 -32.27 25.29 -5.57
N ALA A 377 -32.79 24.99 -6.77
CA ALA A 377 -33.78 25.84 -7.43
C ALA A 377 -35.12 25.82 -6.67
N LEU A 378 -35.53 24.64 -6.19
CA LEU A 378 -36.75 24.47 -5.38
C LEU A 378 -36.66 25.15 -4.00
N ASP A 379 -35.48 25.14 -3.37
CA ASP A 379 -35.21 25.83 -2.09
C ASP A 379 -35.27 27.37 -2.25
N GLY A 380 -34.96 27.88 -3.44
CA GLY A 380 -35.09 29.29 -3.79
C GLY A 380 -36.53 29.72 -4.14
N ASP A 381 -37.32 28.84 -4.73
CA ASP A 381 -38.71 29.08 -5.12
C ASP A 381 -39.54 27.77 -5.09
N PHE A 382 -40.44 27.66 -4.11
CA PHE A 382 -41.33 26.52 -3.87
C PHE A 382 -42.53 26.48 -4.82
N SER A 383 -42.30 26.70 -6.12
CA SER A 383 -43.33 26.64 -7.16
C SER A 383 -43.58 25.20 -7.63
N GLN A 384 -44.80 24.95 -8.11
CA GLN A 384 -45.20 23.63 -8.62
C GLN A 384 -44.39 23.22 -9.86
N GLU A 385 -43.89 24.20 -10.64
CA GLU A 385 -43.01 23.98 -11.80
C GLU A 385 -41.62 23.49 -11.38
N ASN A 386 -41.02 24.09 -10.36
CA ASN A 386 -39.74 23.64 -9.79
C ASN A 386 -39.88 22.26 -9.13
N ARG A 387 -41.01 21.97 -8.48
CA ARG A 387 -41.30 20.61 -7.97
C ARG A 387 -41.39 19.59 -9.09
N ASN A 388 -42.06 19.92 -10.20
CA ASN A 388 -42.14 19.02 -11.34
C ASN A 388 -40.76 18.78 -11.99
N THR A 389 -39.92 19.81 -12.01
CA THR A 389 -38.52 19.69 -12.47
C THR A 389 -37.69 18.78 -11.56
N CYS A 390 -37.90 18.86 -10.24
CA CYS A 390 -37.30 17.95 -9.26
C CYS A 390 -37.80 16.51 -9.46
N LEU A 391 -39.10 16.31 -9.71
CA LEU A 391 -39.71 15.01 -10.01
C LEU A 391 -39.08 14.35 -11.24
N VAL A 392 -38.87 15.11 -12.33
CA VAL A 392 -38.21 14.60 -13.53
C VAL A 392 -36.75 14.21 -13.24
N ALA A 393 -36.06 14.93 -12.34
CA ALA A 393 -34.69 14.66 -11.97
C ALA A 393 -34.51 13.47 -10.99
N THR A 394 -35.55 13.04 -10.27
CA THR A 394 -35.45 11.89 -9.36
C THR A 394 -35.48 10.54 -10.11
N ALA A 395 -36.19 10.44 -11.23
CA ALA A 395 -36.32 9.17 -11.97
C ALA A 395 -34.97 8.58 -12.44
N PRO A 396 -34.06 9.35 -13.09
CA PRO A 396 -32.75 8.83 -13.50
C PRO A 396 -31.86 8.41 -12.32
N LEU A 397 -32.01 9.07 -11.16
CA LEU A 397 -31.28 8.69 -9.96
C LEU A 397 -31.78 7.35 -9.40
N ILE A 398 -33.09 7.16 -9.31
CA ILE A 398 -33.69 5.91 -8.83
C ILE A 398 -33.26 4.76 -9.76
N GLU A 399 -33.35 4.94 -11.08
CA GLU A 399 -32.94 3.92 -12.04
C GLU A 399 -31.45 3.56 -11.93
N ALA A 400 -30.57 4.55 -11.82
CA ALA A 400 -29.13 4.31 -11.65
C ALA A 400 -28.81 3.55 -10.35
N VAL A 401 -29.50 3.87 -9.26
CA VAL A 401 -29.32 3.20 -7.96
C VAL A 401 -29.92 1.78 -7.97
N GLU A 402 -31.05 1.56 -8.64
CA GLU A 402 -31.65 0.24 -8.82
C GLU A 402 -30.78 -0.68 -9.66
N ASN A 403 -30.27 -0.21 -10.80
CA ASN A 403 -29.35 -0.95 -11.66
C ASN A 403 -28.05 -1.34 -10.91
N LEU A 404 -27.48 -0.39 -10.15
CA LEU A 404 -26.32 -0.66 -9.31
C LEU A 404 -26.62 -1.70 -8.22
N THR A 405 -27.79 -1.61 -7.58
CA THR A 405 -28.20 -2.55 -6.53
C THR A 405 -28.44 -3.95 -7.10
N ALA A 406 -29.02 -4.06 -8.30
CA ALA A 406 -29.21 -5.32 -9.00
C ALA A 406 -27.88 -5.96 -9.38
N PHE A 407 -26.93 -5.16 -9.90
CA PHE A 407 -25.58 -5.63 -10.21
C PHE A 407 -24.83 -6.10 -8.95
N ALA A 408 -24.88 -5.32 -7.87
CA ALA A 408 -24.28 -5.65 -6.58
C ALA A 408 -24.93 -6.89 -5.91
N SER A 409 -26.12 -7.29 -6.36
CA SER A 409 -26.85 -8.47 -5.87
C SER A 409 -26.48 -9.78 -6.59
N ASN A 410 -25.57 -9.74 -7.57
CA ASN A 410 -25.15 -10.95 -8.28
C ASN A 410 -24.43 -11.92 -7.32
N PRO A 411 -24.76 -13.24 -7.30
CA PRO A 411 -24.14 -14.21 -6.41
C PRO A 411 -22.60 -14.26 -6.45
N GLU A 412 -21.98 -13.90 -7.57
CA GLU A 412 -20.52 -13.81 -7.70
C GLU A 412 -19.87 -12.74 -6.79
N PHE A 413 -20.65 -11.74 -6.36
CA PHE A 413 -20.21 -10.69 -5.45
C PHE A 413 -20.71 -10.90 -4.01
N ALA A 414 -21.50 -11.94 -3.78
CA ALA A 414 -22.08 -12.23 -2.48
C ALA A 414 -21.05 -12.84 -1.53
N SER A 415 -21.27 -12.65 -0.24
CA SER A 415 -20.50 -13.36 0.78
C SER A 415 -20.83 -14.84 0.72
N SER A 416 -19.81 -15.70 0.69
CA SER A 416 -20.01 -17.12 0.96
C SER A 416 -19.70 -17.39 2.43
N PRO A 417 -20.58 -18.11 3.16
CA PRO A 417 -20.31 -18.48 4.53
C PRO A 417 -19.10 -19.42 4.62
N ALA A 418 -18.38 -19.36 5.74
CA ALA A 418 -17.29 -20.28 6.00
C ALA A 418 -17.83 -21.71 6.12
N GLN A 419 -17.07 -22.66 5.57
CA GLN A 419 -17.27 -24.08 5.88
C GLN A 419 -16.38 -24.42 7.06
N ILE A 420 -16.98 -24.51 8.25
CA ILE A 420 -16.25 -24.78 9.48
C ILE A 420 -16.26 -26.29 9.74
N SER A 421 -15.08 -26.86 10.02
CA SER A 421 -14.93 -28.26 10.41
C SER A 421 -15.56 -28.53 11.78
N ASN A 422 -15.79 -29.80 12.12
CA ASN A 422 -16.33 -30.17 13.43
C ASN A 422 -15.37 -29.74 14.56
N GLU A 423 -14.07 -29.86 14.32
CA GLU A 423 -12.99 -29.45 15.22
C GLU A 423 -12.95 -27.92 15.38
N GLY A 424 -13.13 -27.18 14.28
CA GLY A 424 -13.29 -25.74 14.28
C GLY A 424 -14.52 -25.30 15.10
N SER A 425 -15.68 -25.91 14.89
CA SER A 425 -16.89 -25.62 15.67
C SER A 425 -16.73 -25.95 17.16
N ALA A 426 -16.04 -27.04 17.50
CA ALA A 426 -15.73 -27.37 18.90
C ALA A 426 -14.80 -26.33 19.55
N ALA A 427 -13.91 -25.70 18.78
CA ALA A 427 -13.05 -24.62 19.28
C ALA A 427 -13.81 -23.30 19.50
N GLN A 428 -14.90 -23.06 18.74
CA GLN A 428 -15.76 -21.88 18.86
C GLN A 428 -16.64 -21.88 20.11
N GLU A 429 -17.18 -23.04 20.47
CA GLU A 429 -18.24 -23.16 21.48
C GLU A 429 -17.93 -22.50 22.83
N PRO A 430 -16.71 -22.60 23.41
CA PRO A 430 -16.40 -21.93 24.68
C PRO A 430 -16.53 -20.41 24.64
N ILE A 431 -16.21 -19.79 23.49
CA ILE A 431 -16.33 -18.34 23.28
C ILE A 431 -17.82 -17.98 23.16
N LEU A 432 -18.57 -18.72 22.35
CA LEU A 432 -20.00 -18.50 22.14
C LEU A 432 -20.81 -18.68 23.42
N GLN A 433 -20.52 -19.73 24.21
CA GLN A 433 -21.18 -19.99 25.48
C GLN A 433 -20.96 -18.86 26.48
N SER A 434 -19.73 -18.35 26.57
CA SER A 434 -19.39 -17.23 27.46
C SER A 434 -20.08 -15.93 27.03
N ALA A 435 -20.11 -15.65 25.72
CA ALA A 435 -20.78 -14.47 25.16
C ALA A 435 -22.31 -14.52 25.35
N ARG A 436 -22.94 -15.69 25.13
CA ARG A 436 -24.39 -15.89 25.39
C ARG A 436 -24.71 -15.69 26.87
N SER A 437 -23.92 -16.29 27.77
CA SER A 437 -24.09 -16.14 29.22
C SER A 437 -23.94 -14.68 29.67
N MET A 438 -23.01 -13.93 29.09
CA MET A 438 -22.83 -12.50 29.34
C MET A 438 -24.07 -11.68 28.91
N LEU A 439 -24.63 -11.94 27.73
CA LEU A 439 -25.82 -11.25 27.24
C LEU A 439 -27.06 -11.54 28.09
N ASP A 440 -27.29 -12.82 28.42
CA ASP A 440 -28.44 -13.22 29.25
C ASP A 440 -28.33 -12.58 30.64
N SER A 441 -27.15 -12.63 31.27
CA SER A 441 -26.89 -12.02 32.57
C SER A 441 -27.10 -10.50 32.56
N SER A 442 -26.66 -9.83 31.48
CA SER A 442 -26.80 -8.38 31.31
C SER A 442 -28.25 -7.96 31.06
N THR A 443 -29.00 -8.78 30.34
CA THR A 443 -30.45 -8.61 30.14
C THR A 443 -31.19 -8.64 31.48
N HIS A 444 -30.85 -9.58 32.37
CA HIS A 444 -31.43 -9.65 33.71
C HIS A 444 -31.03 -8.44 34.58
N LEU A 445 -29.78 -7.97 34.48
CA LEU A 445 -29.32 -6.76 35.17
C LEU A 445 -30.12 -5.53 34.76
N LEU A 446 -30.33 -5.31 33.45
CA LEU A 446 -31.09 -4.16 32.94
C LEU A 446 -32.57 -4.23 33.31
N LYS A 447 -33.19 -5.41 33.28
CA LYS A 447 -34.58 -5.60 33.75
C LYS A 447 -34.73 -5.26 35.24
N THR A 448 -33.74 -5.63 36.06
CA THR A 448 -33.72 -5.32 37.50
C THR A 448 -33.45 -3.83 37.75
N ALA A 449 -32.58 -3.20 36.96
CA ALA A 449 -32.32 -1.77 37.03
C ALA A 449 -33.57 -0.94 36.64
N ARG A 450 -34.34 -1.42 35.65
CA ARG A 450 -35.61 -0.80 35.21
C ARG A 450 -36.68 -0.77 36.31
N SER A 451 -36.73 -1.76 37.20
CA SER A 451 -37.66 -1.73 38.34
C SER A 451 -37.15 -0.84 39.48
N LEU A 452 -35.84 -0.86 39.74
CA LEU A 452 -35.19 -0.06 40.79
C LEU A 452 -35.22 1.45 40.55
N VAL A 453 -35.16 1.91 39.29
CA VAL A 453 -35.24 3.35 38.99
C VAL A 453 -36.59 3.97 39.39
N ILE A 454 -37.66 3.16 39.40
CA ILE A 454 -38.99 3.58 39.88
C ILE A 454 -39.15 3.36 41.38
N ASN A 455 -38.59 2.28 41.93
CA ASN A 455 -38.68 1.96 43.34
C ASN A 455 -37.29 1.79 43.99
N PRO A 456 -36.58 2.89 44.30
CA PRO A 456 -35.22 2.83 44.84
C PRO A 456 -35.11 2.23 46.25
N LYS A 457 -36.23 2.09 46.96
CA LYS A 457 -36.26 1.71 48.38
C LYS A 457 -36.48 0.22 48.61
N ASP A 458 -36.48 -0.61 47.56
CA ASP A 458 -36.79 -2.04 47.63
C ASP A 458 -35.53 -2.91 47.90
N PRO A 459 -35.29 -3.39 49.14
CA PRO A 459 -34.03 -4.05 49.50
C PRO A 459 -33.77 -5.41 48.83
N PRO A 460 -34.77 -6.29 48.61
CA PRO A 460 -34.62 -7.52 47.83
C PRO A 460 -34.07 -7.28 46.42
N THR A 461 -34.60 -6.28 45.71
CA THR A 461 -34.23 -6.00 44.32
C THR A 461 -32.79 -5.46 44.21
N TRP A 462 -32.29 -4.73 45.22
CA TRP A 462 -30.87 -4.36 45.31
C TRP A 462 -29.93 -5.55 45.46
N SER A 463 -30.33 -6.58 46.22
CA SER A 463 -29.55 -7.81 46.36
C SER A 463 -29.48 -8.57 45.04
N VAL A 464 -30.60 -8.64 44.31
CA VAL A 464 -30.70 -9.25 42.98
C VAL A 464 -29.83 -8.50 41.96
N LEU A 465 -29.85 -7.17 41.95
CA LEU A 465 -29.01 -6.36 41.06
C LEU A 465 -27.51 -6.62 41.29
N ALA A 466 -27.09 -6.70 42.56
CA ALA A 466 -25.71 -7.02 42.92
C ALA A 466 -25.31 -8.45 42.50
N GLY A 467 -26.25 -9.41 42.63
CA GLY A 467 -26.08 -10.77 42.13
C GLY A 467 -25.85 -10.81 40.62
N HIS A 468 -26.73 -10.18 39.83
CA HIS A 468 -26.60 -10.10 38.38
C HIS A 468 -25.31 -9.38 37.96
N SER A 469 -24.92 -8.32 38.67
CA SER A 469 -23.65 -7.61 38.40
C SER A 469 -22.42 -8.50 38.56
N ARG A 470 -22.42 -9.40 39.57
CA ARG A 470 -21.36 -10.39 39.75
C ARG A 470 -21.36 -11.42 38.61
N THR A 471 -22.52 -11.95 38.25
CA THR A 471 -22.65 -12.92 37.14
C THR A 471 -22.18 -12.35 35.80
N VAL A 472 -22.50 -11.08 35.50
CA VAL A 472 -21.99 -10.38 34.31
C VAL A 472 -20.47 -10.29 34.35
N SER A 473 -19.89 -9.88 35.49
CA SER A 473 -18.43 -9.76 35.65
C SER A 473 -17.70 -11.09 35.48
N ASP A 474 -18.25 -12.18 36.03
CA ASP A 474 -17.68 -13.53 35.90
C ASP A 474 -17.80 -14.07 34.47
N SER A 475 -18.91 -13.79 33.78
CA SER A 475 -19.12 -14.15 32.38
C SER A 475 -18.12 -13.44 31.45
N ILE A 476 -17.83 -12.15 31.71
CA ILE A 476 -16.83 -11.37 30.96
C ILE A 476 -15.42 -11.94 31.17
N LYS A 477 -15.05 -12.29 32.41
CA LYS A 477 -13.77 -12.96 32.68
C LYS A 477 -13.66 -14.28 31.94
N GLY A 478 -14.73 -15.09 31.97
CA GLY A 478 -14.82 -16.34 31.22
C GLY A 478 -14.63 -16.13 29.72
N LEU A 479 -15.26 -15.09 29.15
CA LEU A 479 -15.10 -14.72 27.75
C LEU A 479 -13.65 -14.32 27.41
N ILE A 480 -13.02 -13.47 28.23
CA ILE A 480 -11.63 -13.05 28.02
C ILE A 480 -10.68 -14.25 28.05
N THR A 481 -10.86 -15.15 29.03
CA THR A 481 -10.08 -16.38 29.13
C THR A 481 -10.31 -17.30 27.93
N ALA A 482 -11.56 -17.55 27.55
CA ALA A 482 -11.90 -18.39 26.41
C ALA A 482 -11.28 -17.89 25.09
N ILE A 483 -11.29 -16.57 24.85
CA ILE A 483 -10.64 -15.99 23.69
C ILE A 483 -9.11 -16.16 23.82
N ARG A 484 -8.49 -15.89 24.96
CA ARG A 484 -7.02 -16.08 25.07
C ARG A 484 -6.59 -17.54 24.87
N ASP A 485 -7.31 -18.49 25.44
CA ASP A 485 -6.97 -19.91 25.38
C ASP A 485 -7.22 -20.54 24.00
N LYS A 486 -8.09 -19.94 23.20
CA LYS A 486 -8.41 -20.40 21.83
C LYS A 486 -7.70 -19.58 20.75
N ALA A 487 -6.60 -18.91 21.08
CA ALA A 487 -5.82 -18.15 20.12
C ALA A 487 -5.43 -18.99 18.89
N PRO A 488 -5.78 -18.55 17.67
CA PRO A 488 -5.42 -19.21 16.41
C PRO A 488 -3.92 -19.47 16.29
N GLY A 489 -3.55 -20.66 15.80
CA GLY A 489 -2.16 -21.03 15.51
C GLY A 489 -1.36 -21.53 16.71
N GLN A 490 -1.79 -21.30 17.95
CA GLN A 490 -1.02 -21.74 19.13
C GLN A 490 -0.97 -23.26 19.28
N ARG A 491 -2.12 -23.93 19.11
CA ARG A 491 -2.22 -25.39 19.24
C ARG A 491 -1.49 -26.10 18.10
N GLU A 492 -1.61 -25.56 16.89
CA GLU A 492 -0.97 -26.07 15.69
C GLU A 492 0.56 -25.94 15.79
N CYS A 493 1.05 -24.83 16.38
CA CYS A 493 2.47 -24.68 16.72
C CYS A 493 2.92 -25.74 17.73
N ASP A 494 2.15 -26.00 18.81
CA ASP A 494 2.51 -27.02 19.80
C ASP A 494 2.61 -28.43 19.20
N TYR A 495 1.65 -28.81 18.36
CA TYR A 495 1.68 -30.09 17.65
C TYR A 495 2.88 -30.18 16.69
N SER A 496 3.16 -29.09 15.97
CA SER A 496 4.28 -29.01 15.02
C SER A 496 5.64 -29.08 15.72
N ILE A 497 5.76 -28.46 16.90
CA ILE A 497 6.94 -28.56 17.77
C ILE A 497 7.20 -30.01 18.17
N ASP A 498 6.19 -30.76 18.62
CA ASP A 498 6.37 -32.17 18.99
C ASP A 498 6.78 -33.03 17.78
N ASN A 499 6.14 -32.80 16.62
CA ASN A 499 6.47 -33.51 15.39
C ASN A 499 7.91 -33.27 14.93
N ILE A 500 8.38 -32.02 14.93
CA ILE A 500 9.77 -31.71 14.55
C ILE A 500 10.76 -32.25 15.58
N ASN A 501 10.47 -32.18 16.88
CA ASN A 501 11.31 -32.81 17.91
C ASN A 501 11.41 -34.33 17.74
N ARG A 502 10.36 -34.98 17.26
CA ARG A 502 10.41 -36.39 16.88
C ARG A 502 11.30 -36.61 15.65
N CYS A 503 11.22 -35.75 14.64
CA CYS A 503 12.07 -35.80 13.45
C CYS A 503 13.56 -35.59 13.79
N ILE A 504 13.87 -34.65 14.70
CA ILE A 504 15.24 -34.41 15.20
C ILE A 504 15.79 -35.66 15.88
N ARG A 505 15.02 -36.33 16.73
CA ARG A 505 15.44 -37.60 17.35
C ARG A 505 15.71 -38.69 16.33
N ASN A 506 14.90 -38.78 15.28
CA ASN A 506 15.09 -39.76 14.21
C ASN A 506 16.38 -39.52 13.41
N ILE A 507 16.70 -38.26 13.07
CA ILE A 507 17.95 -37.94 12.36
C ILE A 507 19.17 -38.15 13.25
N GLU A 508 19.10 -37.82 14.55
CA GLU A 508 20.18 -38.11 15.51
C GLU A 508 20.48 -39.61 15.64
N GLN A 509 19.43 -40.43 15.65
CA GLN A 509 19.58 -41.89 15.63
C GLN A 509 20.25 -42.37 14.35
N ALA A 510 19.90 -41.78 13.19
CA ALA A 510 20.55 -42.09 11.92
C ALA A 510 22.01 -41.64 11.89
N SER A 511 22.33 -40.46 12.42
CA SER A 511 23.72 -39.97 12.57
C SER A 511 24.53 -40.91 13.46
N LEU A 512 23.97 -41.40 14.57
CA LEU A 512 24.65 -42.38 15.44
C LEU A 512 24.89 -43.72 14.72
N ALA A 513 23.93 -44.17 13.93
CA ALA A 513 24.07 -45.38 13.10
C ALA A 513 25.13 -45.21 12.00
N ALA A 514 25.21 -44.03 11.37
CA ALA A 514 26.23 -43.67 10.39
C ALA A 514 27.64 -43.66 11.00
N VAL A 515 27.81 -43.03 12.18
CA VAL A 515 29.09 -43.02 12.93
C VAL A 515 29.56 -44.43 13.27
N SER A 516 28.63 -45.33 13.63
CA SER A 516 28.96 -46.74 13.90
C SER A 516 29.08 -47.62 12.64
N GLN A 517 28.97 -47.03 11.44
CA GLN A 517 28.96 -47.72 10.14
C GLN A 517 27.90 -48.84 10.04
N ASN A 518 26.81 -48.70 10.77
CA ASN A 518 25.68 -49.64 10.82
C ASN A 518 24.41 -49.08 10.16
N LEU A 519 24.53 -47.98 9.42
CA LEU A 519 23.40 -47.40 8.70
C LEU A 519 23.00 -48.32 7.53
N ALA A 520 21.84 -48.95 7.63
CA ALA A 520 21.36 -49.86 6.60
C ALA A 520 21.06 -49.11 5.30
N SER A 521 21.60 -49.60 4.18
CA SER A 521 21.34 -49.02 2.86
C SER A 521 19.92 -49.32 2.39
N ARG A 522 19.27 -48.32 1.78
CA ARG A 522 17.94 -48.47 1.16
C ARG A 522 18.05 -48.86 -0.31
N ASP A 523 18.07 -50.16 -0.58
CA ASP A 523 18.17 -50.67 -1.97
C ASP A 523 16.86 -50.58 -2.77
N ASP A 524 15.75 -50.23 -2.14
CA ASP A 524 14.41 -50.18 -2.75
C ASP A 524 14.19 -48.99 -3.70
N ILE A 525 15.03 -47.96 -3.63
CA ILE A 525 14.90 -46.70 -4.39
C ILE A 525 16.26 -46.23 -4.89
N SER A 526 16.35 -45.61 -6.07
CA SER A 526 17.62 -45.08 -6.59
C SER A 526 18.10 -43.85 -5.80
N LEU A 527 19.42 -43.59 -5.82
CA LEU A 527 19.98 -42.35 -5.24
C LEU A 527 19.40 -41.11 -5.93
N GLU A 528 19.22 -41.17 -7.24
CA GLU A 528 18.62 -40.13 -8.08
C GLU A 528 17.21 -39.76 -7.63
N ALA A 529 16.33 -40.75 -7.44
CA ALA A 529 14.96 -40.53 -7.00
C ALA A 529 14.89 -39.99 -5.56
N LEU A 530 15.83 -40.38 -4.70
CA LEU A 530 15.96 -39.83 -3.35
C LEU A 530 16.43 -38.37 -3.35
N GLN A 531 17.40 -38.03 -4.20
CA GLN A 531 17.90 -36.65 -4.36
C GLN A 531 16.79 -35.74 -4.90
N GLU A 532 16.06 -36.16 -5.93
CA GLU A 532 14.94 -35.40 -6.50
C GLU A 532 13.82 -35.17 -5.47
N GLN A 533 13.45 -36.21 -4.71
CA GLN A 533 12.46 -36.08 -3.64
C GLN A 533 12.94 -35.09 -2.56
N LEU A 534 14.23 -35.10 -2.21
CA LEU A 534 14.78 -34.20 -1.21
C LEU A 534 14.83 -32.76 -1.70
N THR A 535 15.30 -32.53 -2.93
CA THR A 535 15.31 -31.21 -3.57
C THR A 535 13.92 -30.58 -3.55
N SER A 536 12.90 -31.31 -4.01
CA SER A 536 11.52 -30.84 -4.01
C SER A 536 11.03 -30.52 -2.58
N THR A 537 11.32 -31.39 -1.61
CA THR A 537 10.90 -31.18 -0.21
C THR A 537 11.56 -29.95 0.41
N VAL A 538 12.86 -29.74 0.16
CA VAL A 538 13.64 -28.61 0.69
C VAL A 538 13.20 -27.29 0.04
N GLN A 539 12.87 -27.30 -1.26
CA GLN A 539 12.30 -26.13 -1.95
C GLN A 539 10.95 -25.72 -1.36
N GLU A 540 10.03 -26.68 -1.17
CA GLU A 540 8.72 -26.44 -0.54
C GLU A 540 8.86 -25.86 0.88
N ILE A 541 9.82 -26.38 1.66
CA ILE A 541 10.17 -25.82 2.98
C ILE A 541 10.63 -24.36 2.83
N GLY A 542 11.53 -24.08 1.88
CA GLY A 542 12.01 -22.72 1.58
C GLY A 542 10.89 -21.76 1.21
N TYR A 543 9.90 -22.21 0.43
CA TYR A 543 8.73 -21.41 0.03
C TYR A 543 7.85 -20.99 1.20
N LEU A 544 7.78 -21.80 2.26
CA LEU A 544 6.95 -21.51 3.44
C LEU A 544 7.58 -20.54 4.44
N ILE A 545 8.88 -20.29 4.37
CA ILE A 545 9.61 -19.41 5.31
C ILE A 545 8.99 -18.00 5.34
N ASN A 546 8.83 -17.35 4.19
CA ASN A 546 8.28 -16.00 4.12
C ASN A 546 6.79 -15.95 4.53
N PRO A 547 5.91 -16.83 4.03
CA PRO A 547 4.53 -16.92 4.49
C PRO A 547 4.41 -17.08 6.02
N ILE A 548 5.24 -17.92 6.65
CA ILE A 548 5.22 -18.11 8.11
C ILE A 548 5.69 -16.84 8.82
N SER A 549 6.78 -16.22 8.38
CA SER A 549 7.26 -14.96 8.96
C SER A 549 6.20 -13.86 8.89
N THR A 550 5.52 -13.71 7.75
CA THR A 550 4.43 -12.74 7.58
C THR A 550 3.24 -13.08 8.50
N ALA A 551 2.81 -14.34 8.51
CA ALA A 551 1.69 -14.77 9.32
C ALA A 551 1.96 -14.61 10.82
N ALA A 552 3.18 -14.91 11.27
CA ALA A 552 3.63 -14.75 12.64
C ALA A 552 3.62 -13.29 13.13
N ARG A 553 3.80 -12.32 12.21
CA ARG A 553 3.79 -10.89 12.52
C ARG A 553 2.41 -10.25 12.44
N GLY A 554 1.42 -10.85 11.79
CA GLY A 554 0.13 -10.16 11.62
C GLY A 554 -1.10 -10.96 11.22
N GLU A 555 -0.98 -12.24 10.90
CA GLU A 555 -2.09 -13.07 10.42
C GLU A 555 -2.27 -14.32 11.28
N ALA A 556 -2.73 -14.14 12.52
CA ALA A 556 -2.93 -15.23 13.49
C ALA A 556 -3.73 -16.43 12.91
N ALA A 557 -4.76 -16.14 12.10
CA ALA A 557 -5.60 -17.16 11.50
C ALA A 557 -4.87 -18.02 10.43
N GLN A 558 -3.82 -17.50 9.79
CA GLN A 558 -3.04 -18.23 8.78
C GLN A 558 -1.83 -18.94 9.38
N LEU A 559 -1.35 -18.50 10.54
CA LEU A 559 -0.15 -19.04 11.17
C LEU A 559 -0.22 -20.57 11.37
N GLY A 560 -1.33 -21.07 11.93
CA GLY A 560 -1.51 -22.50 12.20
C GLY A 560 -1.47 -23.36 10.94
N HIS A 561 -2.09 -22.90 9.86
CA HIS A 561 -2.06 -23.57 8.55
C HIS A 561 -0.63 -23.69 8.01
N LYS A 562 0.12 -22.58 8.00
CA LYS A 562 1.48 -22.55 7.44
C LYS A 562 2.46 -23.37 8.27
N VAL A 563 2.35 -23.32 9.59
CA VAL A 563 3.19 -24.10 10.51
C VAL A 563 2.91 -25.60 10.40
N THR A 564 1.64 -25.99 10.29
CA THR A 564 1.25 -27.41 10.09
C THR A 564 1.75 -27.93 8.75
N GLN A 565 1.64 -27.12 7.68
CA GLN A 565 2.16 -27.47 6.36
C GLN A 565 3.68 -27.67 6.40
N LEU A 566 4.41 -26.76 7.05
CA LEU A 566 5.85 -26.86 7.23
C LEU A 566 6.25 -28.15 7.96
N ALA A 567 5.62 -28.44 9.11
CA ALA A 567 5.92 -29.64 9.89
C ALA A 567 5.63 -30.94 9.13
N GLY A 568 4.65 -30.92 8.20
CA GLY A 568 4.33 -32.05 7.34
C GLY A 568 5.45 -32.47 6.39
N TYR A 569 6.36 -31.55 6.02
CA TYR A 569 7.48 -31.84 5.13
C TYR A 569 8.69 -32.49 5.83
N PHE A 570 8.79 -32.41 7.17
CA PHE A 570 9.96 -32.92 7.88
C PHE A 570 10.03 -34.45 7.95
N GLU A 571 8.91 -35.14 8.06
CA GLU A 571 8.92 -36.62 8.04
C GLU A 571 9.44 -37.20 6.70
N PRO A 572 8.95 -36.77 5.52
CA PRO A 572 9.52 -37.21 4.25
C PRO A 572 10.96 -36.71 4.04
N LEU A 573 11.30 -35.51 4.51
CA LEU A 573 12.68 -34.97 4.48
C LEU A 573 13.65 -35.91 5.21
N ILE A 574 13.40 -36.22 6.49
CA ILE A 574 14.28 -37.10 7.28
C ILE A 574 14.41 -38.47 6.62
N ARG A 575 13.29 -39.05 6.15
CA ARG A 575 13.31 -40.37 5.50
C ARG A 575 14.15 -40.38 4.22
N ALA A 576 14.05 -39.33 3.40
CA ALA A 576 14.84 -39.20 2.18
C ALA A 576 16.32 -38.92 2.49
N SER A 577 16.61 -38.03 3.46
CA SER A 577 17.98 -37.71 3.86
C SER A 577 18.74 -38.91 4.38
N VAL A 578 18.12 -39.72 5.24
CA VAL A 578 18.73 -40.97 5.72
C VAL A 578 18.96 -41.95 4.56
N GLY A 579 18.06 -41.99 3.59
CA GLY A 579 18.22 -42.77 2.36
C GLY A 579 19.43 -42.34 1.54
N VAL A 580 19.59 -41.04 1.28
CA VAL A 580 20.75 -40.47 0.56
C VAL A 580 22.04 -40.78 1.32
N ALA A 581 22.07 -40.47 2.63
CA ALA A 581 23.23 -40.73 3.49
C ALA A 581 23.65 -42.20 3.48
N SER A 582 22.70 -43.14 3.44
CA SER A 582 22.99 -44.59 3.40
C SER A 582 23.62 -45.08 2.10
N LYS A 583 23.64 -44.25 1.05
CA LYS A 583 24.22 -44.55 -0.28
C LYS A 583 25.48 -43.77 -0.61
N LEU A 584 25.80 -42.74 0.17
CA LEU A 584 27.05 -42.00 0.03
C LEU A 584 28.22 -42.91 0.44
N GLN A 585 29.25 -42.95 -0.41
CA GLN A 585 30.45 -43.77 -0.16
C GLN A 585 31.44 -43.06 0.77
N ASP A 586 31.48 -41.73 0.72
CA ASP A 586 32.31 -40.92 1.58
C ASP A 586 31.63 -40.68 2.93
N HIS A 587 32.25 -41.17 4.00
CA HIS A 587 31.78 -41.00 5.37
C HIS A 587 31.72 -39.52 5.79
N GLN A 588 32.62 -38.67 5.28
CA GLN A 588 32.62 -37.24 5.59
C GLN A 588 31.41 -36.55 4.95
N GLN A 589 31.11 -36.85 3.68
CA GLN A 589 29.90 -36.35 2.99
C GLN A 589 28.62 -36.89 3.64
N GLN A 590 28.60 -38.17 4.03
CA GLN A 590 27.48 -38.79 4.75
C GLN A 590 27.14 -38.04 6.04
N MET A 591 28.13 -37.75 6.87
CA MET A 591 27.93 -37.04 8.14
C MET A 591 27.52 -35.58 7.91
N THR A 592 28.18 -34.89 6.97
CA THR A 592 27.85 -33.51 6.61
C THR A 592 26.38 -33.38 6.22
N PHE A 593 25.88 -34.31 5.42
CA PHE A 593 24.49 -34.31 4.95
C PHE A 593 23.47 -34.49 6.08
N LEU A 594 23.74 -35.43 6.99
CA LEU A 594 22.88 -35.68 8.16
C LEU A 594 22.91 -34.50 9.14
N ASP A 595 24.07 -33.90 9.35
CA ASP A 595 24.23 -32.73 10.22
C ASP A 595 23.51 -31.50 9.64
N GLN A 596 23.64 -31.23 8.33
CA GLN A 596 22.87 -30.16 7.68
C GLN A 596 21.36 -30.41 7.76
N THR A 597 20.90 -31.64 7.52
CA THR A 597 19.48 -32.01 7.67
C THR A 597 18.98 -31.74 9.09
N LYS A 598 19.80 -32.06 10.10
CA LYS A 598 19.51 -31.75 11.50
C LYS A 598 19.45 -30.23 11.74
N THR A 599 20.41 -29.46 11.23
CA THR A 599 20.41 -27.99 11.31
C THR A 599 19.14 -27.39 10.70
N LEU A 600 18.67 -27.90 9.55
CA LEU A 600 17.40 -27.46 8.97
C LEU A 600 16.21 -27.76 9.90
N ALA A 601 16.16 -28.94 10.53
CA ALA A 601 15.11 -29.26 11.50
C ALA A 601 15.15 -28.39 12.77
N GLU A 602 16.35 -28.10 13.30
CA GLU A 602 16.54 -27.21 14.46
C GLU A 602 16.18 -25.75 14.14
N SER A 603 16.55 -25.27 12.95
CA SER A 603 16.16 -23.92 12.50
C SER A 603 14.65 -23.79 12.30
N ALA A 604 13.98 -24.82 11.78
CA ALA A 604 12.53 -24.87 11.68
C ALA A 604 11.84 -24.87 13.05
N LEU A 605 12.41 -25.61 14.00
CA LEU A 605 11.93 -25.61 15.39
C LEU A 605 12.04 -24.20 16.00
N GLN A 606 13.18 -23.54 15.82
CA GLN A 606 13.41 -22.16 16.28
C GLN A 606 12.43 -21.18 15.62
N MET A 607 12.19 -21.33 14.32
CA MET A 607 11.21 -20.54 13.57
C MET A 607 9.81 -20.71 14.14
N ILE A 608 9.40 -21.93 14.48
CA ILE A 608 8.07 -22.19 15.06
C ILE A 608 7.97 -21.64 16.48
N TYR A 609 9.03 -21.70 17.30
CA TYR A 609 9.03 -21.04 18.61
C TYR A 609 8.87 -19.52 18.49
N ALA A 610 9.65 -18.87 17.63
CA ALA A 610 9.55 -17.44 17.39
C ALA A 610 8.17 -17.06 16.81
N ALA A 611 7.65 -17.87 15.88
CA ALA A 611 6.35 -17.65 15.28
C ALA A 611 5.20 -17.83 16.30
N LYS A 612 5.33 -18.80 17.21
CA LYS A 612 4.40 -19.01 18.33
C LYS A 612 4.40 -17.83 19.30
N GLU A 613 5.57 -17.28 19.61
CA GLU A 613 5.72 -16.11 20.49
C GLU A 613 5.10 -14.85 19.85
N GLY A 614 5.32 -14.64 18.55
CA GLY A 614 4.68 -13.56 17.80
C GLY A 614 3.17 -13.74 17.64
N GLY A 615 2.71 -14.98 17.47
CA GLY A 615 1.30 -15.37 17.49
C GLY A 615 0.41 -14.70 16.43
N GLY A 616 1.00 -14.02 15.44
CA GLY A 616 0.28 -13.19 14.46
C GLY A 616 -0.17 -11.84 14.99
N ASN A 617 0.52 -11.30 16.00
CA ASN A 617 0.20 -10.00 16.62
C ASN A 617 1.08 -8.86 16.05
N PRO A 618 0.50 -7.92 15.27
CA PRO A 618 1.25 -6.77 14.72
C PRO A 618 1.89 -5.86 15.76
N LYS A 619 1.39 -5.89 17.01
CA LYS A 619 1.88 -5.06 18.11
C LYS A 619 3.01 -5.72 18.91
N ALA A 620 3.32 -6.99 18.66
CA ALA A 620 4.38 -7.71 19.35
C ALA A 620 5.77 -7.41 18.76
N SER A 621 6.12 -6.13 18.63
CA SER A 621 7.36 -5.68 17.97
C SER A 621 8.63 -6.30 18.56
N HIS A 622 8.64 -6.57 19.87
CA HIS A 622 9.74 -7.24 20.56
C HIS A 622 10.06 -8.66 20.02
N THR A 623 9.09 -9.33 19.38
CA THR A 623 9.26 -10.67 18.78
C THR A 623 9.65 -10.61 17.30
N HIS A 624 9.45 -9.47 16.63
CA HIS A 624 9.63 -9.36 15.18
C HIS A 624 11.07 -9.59 14.74
N ASP A 625 12.03 -9.12 15.55
CA ASP A 625 13.46 -9.33 15.31
C ASP A 625 13.82 -10.81 15.44
N ALA A 626 13.34 -11.49 16.50
CA ALA A 626 13.53 -12.92 16.68
C ALA A 626 12.92 -13.76 15.53
N ILE A 627 11.75 -13.36 15.02
CA ILE A 627 11.13 -13.99 13.84
C ILE A 627 11.98 -13.75 12.58
N ALA A 628 12.54 -12.54 12.41
CA ALA A 628 13.41 -12.23 11.28
C ALA A 628 14.68 -13.08 11.31
N GLU A 629 15.32 -13.16 12.48
CA GLU A 629 16.53 -13.96 12.69
C GLU A 629 16.26 -15.44 12.45
N ALA A 630 15.19 -16.00 13.01
CA ALA A 630 14.83 -17.40 12.80
C ALA A 630 14.51 -17.71 11.33
N SER A 631 13.82 -16.79 10.64
CA SER A 631 13.55 -16.89 9.19
C SER A 631 14.83 -16.88 8.36
N GLN A 632 15.83 -16.09 8.76
CA GLN A 632 17.10 -15.99 8.06
C GLN A 632 17.95 -17.24 8.29
N LEU A 633 18.06 -17.72 9.54
CA LEU A 633 18.74 -18.96 9.88
C LEU A 633 18.17 -20.16 9.13
N MET A 634 16.84 -20.24 9.03
CA MET A 634 16.19 -21.32 8.30
C MET A 634 16.45 -21.24 6.79
N ARG A 635 16.57 -20.03 6.23
CA ARG A 635 16.93 -19.83 4.82
C ARG A 635 18.35 -20.26 4.54
N GLU A 636 19.28 -19.90 5.41
CA GLU A 636 20.68 -20.32 5.32
C GLU A 636 20.79 -21.85 5.39
N ALA A 637 20.05 -22.52 6.29
CA ALA A 637 20.04 -23.98 6.36
C ALA A 637 19.43 -24.66 5.11
N VAL A 638 18.41 -24.04 4.49
CA VAL A 638 17.86 -24.50 3.20
C VAL A 638 18.90 -24.37 2.09
N ASP A 639 19.56 -23.22 2.01
CA ASP A 639 20.57 -22.94 0.99
C ASP A 639 21.77 -23.90 1.13
N ASP A 640 22.24 -24.16 2.35
CA ASP A 640 23.35 -25.08 2.63
C ASP A 640 23.05 -26.51 2.15
N ILE A 641 21.87 -27.06 2.48
CA ILE A 641 21.45 -28.39 2.00
C ILE A 641 21.31 -28.42 0.49
N MET A 642 20.73 -27.36 -0.12
CA MET A 642 20.55 -27.30 -1.57
C MET A 642 21.88 -27.25 -2.31
N VAL A 643 22.88 -26.54 -1.77
CA VAL A 643 24.24 -26.54 -2.34
C VAL A 643 24.82 -27.96 -2.30
N THR A 644 24.78 -28.63 -1.15
CA THR A 644 25.32 -29.99 -1.01
C THR A 644 24.58 -31.02 -1.86
N LEU A 645 23.25 -30.90 -2.00
CA LEU A 645 22.45 -31.71 -2.91
C LEU A 645 22.85 -31.51 -4.38
N ASN A 646 23.01 -30.26 -4.80
CA ASN A 646 23.35 -29.92 -6.19
C ASN A 646 24.78 -30.34 -6.53
N GLU A 647 25.73 -30.24 -5.60
CA GLU A 647 27.10 -30.73 -5.78
C GLU A 647 27.11 -32.26 -5.95
N ALA A 648 26.42 -32.98 -5.08
CA ALA A 648 26.31 -34.44 -5.18
C ALA A 648 25.60 -34.91 -6.46
N ALA A 649 24.59 -34.17 -6.95
CA ALA A 649 23.91 -34.46 -8.21
C ALA A 649 24.80 -34.13 -9.43
N SER A 650 25.54 -33.02 -9.36
CA SER A 650 26.49 -32.58 -10.38
C SER A 650 27.60 -33.61 -10.62
N GLU A 651 28.13 -34.25 -9.57
CA GLU A 651 29.14 -35.32 -9.70
C GLU A 651 28.61 -36.52 -10.50
N GLY A 652 27.30 -36.78 -10.44
CA GLY A 652 26.61 -37.83 -11.19
C GLY A 652 26.14 -37.43 -12.60
N GLY A 653 26.33 -36.18 -13.02
CA GLY A 653 25.78 -35.65 -14.28
C GLY A 653 24.25 -35.45 -14.24
N MET A 654 23.64 -35.43 -13.05
CA MET A 654 22.21 -35.28 -12.83
C MET A 654 21.84 -33.79 -12.78
N VAL A 655 21.23 -33.29 -13.86
CA VAL A 655 20.95 -31.86 -14.06
C VAL A 655 19.47 -31.47 -13.94
N GLY A 656 18.58 -32.41 -13.61
CA GLY A 656 17.13 -32.17 -13.50
C GLY A 656 16.76 -31.04 -12.54
N ALA A 657 17.22 -31.13 -11.29
CA ALA A 657 17.01 -30.11 -10.27
C ALA A 657 17.52 -28.71 -10.67
N MET A 658 18.64 -28.65 -11.40
CA MET A 658 19.20 -27.41 -11.91
C MET A 658 18.30 -26.78 -12.98
N VAL A 659 17.76 -27.59 -13.87
CA VAL A 659 16.81 -27.15 -14.91
C VAL A 659 15.53 -26.63 -14.29
N ASP A 660 14.98 -27.34 -13.31
CA ASP A 660 13.76 -26.93 -12.61
C ASP A 660 13.96 -25.61 -11.86
N SER A 661 15.11 -25.43 -11.20
CA SER A 661 15.48 -24.17 -10.54
C SER A 661 15.53 -22.97 -11.52
N ILE A 662 16.10 -23.16 -12.71
CA ILE A 662 16.11 -22.13 -13.76
C ILE A 662 14.68 -21.85 -14.25
N ALA A 663 13.88 -22.89 -14.52
CA ALA A 663 12.50 -22.75 -14.99
C ALA A 663 11.60 -22.04 -13.97
N GLU A 664 11.81 -22.31 -12.68
CA GLU A 664 11.11 -21.66 -11.59
C GLU A 664 11.50 -20.18 -11.46
N ALA A 665 12.80 -19.87 -11.53
CA ALA A 665 13.29 -18.49 -11.55
C ALA A 665 12.70 -17.70 -12.74
N MET A 666 12.51 -18.35 -13.90
CA MET A 666 11.83 -17.78 -15.05
C MET A 666 10.35 -17.51 -14.80
N GLY A 667 9.62 -18.43 -14.17
CA GLY A 667 8.20 -18.23 -13.84
C GLY A 667 7.98 -17.06 -12.88
N ARG A 668 8.89 -16.87 -11.92
CA ARG A 668 8.84 -15.76 -10.95
C ARG A 668 9.01 -14.38 -11.57
N LEU A 669 9.55 -14.26 -12.79
CA LEU A 669 9.65 -12.97 -13.53
C LEU A 669 8.27 -12.41 -13.93
N ASP A 670 7.26 -13.28 -14.11
CA ASP A 670 5.93 -12.92 -14.62
C ASP A 670 4.88 -12.64 -13.53
N GLU A 671 5.18 -12.90 -12.25
CA GLU A 671 4.27 -12.64 -11.14
C GLU A 671 3.95 -11.13 -10.99
N GLY A 672 2.65 -10.78 -11.04
CA GLY A 672 2.15 -9.41 -11.22
C GLY A 672 2.10 -8.51 -9.98
N THR A 673 2.49 -8.99 -8.80
CA THR A 673 2.53 -8.21 -7.55
C THR A 673 3.93 -8.30 -6.94
N SER A 674 4.80 -7.35 -7.28
CA SER A 674 6.13 -7.21 -6.67
C SER A 674 6.02 -6.46 -5.34
N PRO A 675 6.86 -6.77 -4.33
CA PRO A 675 7.13 -5.85 -3.23
C PRO A 675 7.66 -4.51 -3.78
N GLU A 676 7.37 -3.40 -3.08
CA GLU A 676 7.87 -2.08 -3.45
C GLU A 676 9.40 -2.11 -3.57
N PRO A 677 9.99 -1.61 -4.67
CA PRO A 677 11.43 -1.60 -4.84
C PRO A 677 12.08 -0.66 -3.81
N GLU A 678 12.94 -1.22 -2.95
CA GLU A 678 13.73 -0.43 -1.98
C GLU A 678 14.88 0.35 -2.65
N GLY A 679 15.31 -0.06 -3.84
CA GLY A 679 16.46 0.49 -4.58
C GLY A 679 16.09 1.18 -5.90
N SER A 680 17.06 1.89 -6.47
CA SER A 680 16.91 2.55 -7.77
C SER A 680 17.16 1.58 -8.94
N PHE A 681 16.66 1.90 -10.14
CA PHE A 681 16.94 1.12 -11.35
C PHE A 681 18.46 0.87 -11.56
N VAL A 682 19.31 1.83 -11.19
CA VAL A 682 20.76 1.75 -11.36
C VAL A 682 21.40 0.70 -10.43
N ASP A 683 20.86 0.52 -9.24
CA ASP A 683 21.34 -0.47 -8.27
C ASP A 683 21.08 -1.89 -8.79
N TYR A 684 19.87 -2.11 -9.31
CA TYR A 684 19.48 -3.37 -9.95
C TYR A 684 20.22 -3.58 -11.28
N GLN A 685 20.41 -2.54 -12.08
CA GLN A 685 21.21 -2.59 -13.32
C GLN A 685 22.63 -3.08 -13.05
N THR A 686 23.29 -2.54 -12.03
CA THR A 686 24.70 -2.86 -11.70
C THR A 686 24.86 -4.34 -11.30
N THR A 687 23.95 -4.84 -10.46
CA THR A 687 23.94 -6.25 -10.04
C THR A 687 23.59 -7.18 -11.19
N MET A 688 22.62 -6.84 -12.04
CA MET A 688 22.31 -7.61 -13.25
C MET A 688 23.48 -7.70 -14.23
N VAL A 689 24.23 -6.61 -14.46
CA VAL A 689 25.42 -6.63 -15.32
C VAL A 689 26.48 -7.57 -14.78
N LYS A 690 26.68 -7.60 -13.45
CA LYS A 690 27.61 -8.51 -12.78
C LYS A 690 27.25 -9.98 -13.06
N TYR A 691 26.01 -10.39 -12.78
CA TYR A 691 25.58 -11.78 -12.99
C TYR A 691 25.54 -12.17 -14.46
N SER A 692 25.08 -11.27 -15.34
CA SER A 692 25.07 -11.52 -16.80
C SER A 692 26.48 -11.80 -17.33
N LYS A 693 27.49 -11.04 -16.88
CA LYS A 693 28.89 -11.28 -17.25
C LYS A 693 29.44 -12.57 -16.64
N ALA A 694 29.09 -12.90 -15.40
CA ALA A 694 29.50 -14.14 -14.75
C ALA A 694 28.99 -15.38 -15.49
N ILE A 695 27.72 -15.36 -15.94
CA ILE A 695 27.12 -16.41 -16.77
C ILE A 695 27.90 -16.57 -18.09
N ALA A 696 28.22 -15.48 -18.79
CA ALA A 696 28.97 -15.56 -20.04
C ALA A 696 30.39 -16.14 -19.85
N VAL A 697 31.10 -15.73 -18.78
CA VAL A 697 32.42 -16.28 -18.45
C VAL A 697 32.32 -17.78 -18.14
N THR A 698 31.32 -18.18 -17.36
CA THR A 698 31.11 -19.60 -17.02
C THR A 698 30.73 -20.43 -18.25
N ALA A 699 29.88 -19.91 -19.14
CA ALA A 699 29.53 -20.60 -20.39
C ALA A 699 30.76 -20.80 -21.31
N GLN A 700 31.64 -19.80 -21.37
CA GLN A 700 32.91 -19.89 -22.10
C GLN A 700 33.88 -20.91 -21.46
N GLU A 701 33.90 -20.98 -20.13
CA GLU A 701 34.66 -21.99 -19.39
C GLU A 701 34.13 -23.40 -19.67
N MET A 702 32.80 -23.59 -19.67
CA MET A 702 32.14 -24.86 -20.03
C MET A 702 32.49 -25.29 -21.46
N MET A 703 32.53 -24.34 -22.40
CA MET A 703 32.96 -24.62 -23.77
C MET A 703 34.38 -25.17 -23.82
N THR A 704 35.31 -24.60 -23.04
CA THR A 704 36.70 -25.05 -22.98
C THR A 704 36.82 -26.42 -22.30
N LYS A 705 36.14 -26.59 -21.16
CA LYS A 705 36.17 -27.82 -20.35
C LYS A 705 35.46 -29.00 -21.00
N SER A 706 34.48 -28.75 -21.89
CA SER A 706 33.87 -29.80 -22.72
C SER A 706 34.88 -30.53 -23.62
N VAL A 707 36.04 -29.92 -23.88
CA VAL A 707 37.12 -30.52 -24.66
C VAL A 707 38.16 -31.17 -23.77
N THR A 708 38.50 -30.55 -22.64
CA THR A 708 39.67 -30.92 -21.83
C THR A 708 39.33 -31.81 -20.65
N CYS A 709 38.25 -31.51 -19.92
CA CYS A 709 37.87 -32.16 -18.65
C CYS A 709 36.33 -32.18 -18.51
N PRO A 710 35.61 -33.10 -19.18
CA PRO A 710 34.15 -33.18 -19.09
C PRO A 710 33.62 -33.44 -17.67
N GLU A 711 34.40 -34.05 -16.78
CA GLU A 711 34.04 -34.26 -15.38
C GLU A 711 33.78 -32.96 -14.58
N GLU A 712 34.37 -31.83 -14.98
CA GLU A 712 34.18 -30.55 -14.29
C GLU A 712 32.93 -29.79 -14.74
N LEU A 713 32.22 -30.28 -15.77
CA LEU A 713 31.06 -29.60 -16.35
C LEU A 713 29.89 -29.46 -15.38
N GLY A 714 29.69 -30.42 -14.48
CA GLY A 714 28.62 -30.36 -13.48
C GLY A 714 28.77 -29.16 -12.54
N GLY A 715 29.99 -28.90 -12.04
CA GLY A 715 30.25 -27.76 -11.15
C GLY A 715 30.02 -26.41 -11.85
N LEU A 716 30.32 -26.33 -13.14
CA LEU A 716 30.06 -25.14 -13.95
C LEU A 716 28.56 -24.98 -14.25
N ALA A 717 27.84 -26.06 -14.50
CA ALA A 717 26.38 -26.05 -14.66
C ALA A 717 25.66 -25.57 -13.38
N SER A 718 26.15 -25.98 -12.21
CA SER A 718 25.70 -25.46 -10.91
C SER A 718 25.88 -23.95 -10.80
N ARG A 719 27.07 -23.44 -11.17
CA ARG A 719 27.37 -22.01 -11.13
C ARG A 719 26.45 -21.19 -12.05
N VAL A 720 26.21 -21.67 -13.28
CA VAL A 720 25.26 -21.02 -14.23
C VAL A 720 23.84 -20.96 -13.64
N THR A 721 23.39 -22.03 -13.00
CA THR A 721 22.07 -22.13 -12.36
C THR A 721 21.89 -21.08 -11.26
N THR A 722 22.90 -20.96 -10.38
CA THR A 722 22.91 -19.98 -9.29
C THR A 722 22.95 -18.55 -9.80
N ASP A 723 23.86 -18.24 -10.72
CA ASP A 723 23.99 -16.89 -11.28
C ASP A 723 22.72 -16.46 -12.04
N TYR A 724 22.08 -17.39 -12.76
CA TYR A 724 20.82 -17.11 -13.45
C TYR A 724 19.67 -16.81 -12.47
N SER A 725 19.56 -17.58 -11.39
CA SER A 725 18.52 -17.38 -10.38
C SER A 725 18.61 -15.97 -9.75
N GLN A 726 19.84 -15.52 -9.49
CA GLN A 726 20.09 -14.15 -9.02
C GLN A 726 19.76 -13.11 -10.10
N LEU A 727 20.13 -13.37 -11.35
CA LEU A 727 19.81 -12.48 -12.47
C LEU A 727 18.29 -12.31 -12.66
N ALA A 728 17.51 -13.38 -12.56
CA ALA A 728 16.05 -13.34 -12.68
C ALA A 728 15.40 -12.52 -11.57
N LEU A 729 15.86 -12.67 -10.32
CA LEU A 729 15.39 -11.86 -9.20
C LEU A 729 15.63 -10.35 -9.43
N GLN A 730 16.85 -9.99 -9.82
CA GLN A 730 17.20 -8.59 -10.09
C GLN A 730 16.49 -8.06 -11.35
N GLY A 731 16.30 -8.91 -12.37
CA GLY A 731 15.56 -8.60 -13.60
C GLY A 731 14.12 -8.20 -13.35
N ARG A 732 13.46 -8.86 -12.40
CA ARG A 732 12.10 -8.50 -11.98
C ARG A 732 12.03 -7.11 -11.36
N LEU A 733 12.97 -6.78 -10.46
CA LEU A 733 13.04 -5.50 -9.77
C LEU A 733 13.44 -4.36 -10.72
N ALA A 734 14.41 -4.62 -11.61
CA ALA A 734 14.82 -3.69 -12.67
C ALA A 734 13.66 -3.41 -13.63
N ALA A 735 12.90 -4.43 -14.04
CA ALA A 735 11.77 -4.25 -14.94
C ALA A 735 10.65 -3.40 -14.33
N HIS A 736 10.44 -3.47 -13.01
CA HIS A 736 9.44 -2.65 -12.31
C HIS A 736 9.88 -1.19 -12.14
N THR A 737 11.18 -0.95 -11.98
CA THR A 737 11.77 0.39 -11.80
C THR A 737 12.17 1.05 -13.12
N ALA A 738 12.06 0.34 -14.25
CA ALA A 738 12.41 0.85 -15.57
C ALA A 738 11.37 1.86 -16.08
N GLU A 739 11.84 3.04 -16.46
CA GLU A 739 11.08 4.02 -17.22
C GLU A 739 11.77 4.24 -18.57
N PRO A 740 11.09 4.03 -19.73
CA PRO A 740 9.69 3.65 -19.95
C PRO A 740 9.36 2.16 -19.71
N GLN A 741 8.07 1.85 -19.51
CA GLN A 741 7.56 0.49 -19.23
C GLN A 741 7.92 -0.55 -20.31
N GLU A 742 8.07 -0.12 -21.57
CA GLU A 742 8.53 -0.95 -22.69
C GLU A 742 9.91 -1.58 -22.43
N ILE A 743 10.81 -0.85 -21.78
CA ILE A 743 12.14 -1.35 -21.41
C ILE A 743 12.02 -2.42 -20.33
N GLY A 744 11.08 -2.24 -19.38
CA GLY A 744 10.79 -3.26 -18.39
C GLY A 744 10.30 -4.58 -19.01
N PHE A 745 9.43 -4.50 -20.02
CA PHE A 745 9.02 -5.69 -20.78
C PHE A 745 10.17 -6.32 -21.55
N GLN A 746 11.02 -5.51 -22.20
CA GLN A 746 12.19 -6.00 -22.93
C GLN A 746 13.18 -6.71 -22.01
N ILE A 747 13.47 -6.15 -20.82
CA ILE A 747 14.35 -6.77 -19.82
C ILE A 747 13.80 -8.14 -19.41
N LYS A 748 12.50 -8.27 -19.12
CA LYS A 748 11.90 -9.56 -18.76
C LYS A 748 12.04 -10.58 -19.88
N ALA A 749 11.70 -10.19 -21.12
CA ALA A 749 11.78 -11.07 -22.27
C ALA A 749 13.21 -11.56 -22.52
N ASP A 750 14.20 -10.68 -22.50
CA ASP A 750 15.60 -11.04 -22.74
C ASP A 750 16.16 -11.95 -21.63
N VAL A 751 15.77 -11.72 -20.36
CA VAL A 751 16.17 -12.58 -19.25
C VAL A 751 15.50 -13.96 -19.35
N GLN A 752 14.26 -14.05 -19.83
CA GLN A 752 13.59 -15.33 -20.10
C GLN A 752 14.26 -16.09 -21.25
N GLU A 753 14.61 -15.42 -22.35
CA GLU A 753 15.34 -16.06 -23.46
C GLU A 753 16.71 -16.58 -23.03
N LEU A 754 17.42 -15.81 -22.19
CA LEU A 754 18.67 -16.27 -21.58
C LEU A 754 18.45 -17.52 -20.71
N GLY A 755 17.36 -17.57 -19.95
CA GLY A 755 17.01 -18.73 -19.11
C GLY A 755 16.83 -20.02 -19.90
N HIS A 756 16.08 -19.95 -21.01
CA HIS A 756 15.96 -21.07 -21.94
C HIS A 756 17.34 -21.53 -22.47
N GLY A 757 18.21 -20.58 -22.82
CA GLY A 757 19.59 -20.88 -23.24
C GLY A 757 20.41 -21.59 -22.15
N CYS A 758 20.30 -21.13 -20.90
CA CYS A 758 20.95 -21.74 -19.74
C CYS A 758 20.44 -23.17 -19.49
N ILE A 759 19.13 -23.42 -19.60
CA ILE A 759 18.55 -24.77 -19.48
C ILE A 759 19.18 -25.73 -20.49
N PHE A 760 19.23 -25.35 -21.77
CA PHE A 760 19.84 -26.20 -22.80
C PHE A 760 21.32 -26.43 -22.54
N LEU A 761 22.07 -25.39 -22.13
CA LEU A 761 23.50 -25.51 -21.81
C LEU A 761 23.73 -26.52 -20.66
N VAL A 762 22.95 -26.41 -19.59
CA VAL A 762 23.01 -27.30 -18.42
C VAL A 762 22.64 -28.74 -18.79
N GLN A 763 21.58 -28.95 -19.59
CA GLN A 763 21.19 -30.28 -20.08
C GLN A 763 22.28 -30.96 -20.90
N LYS A 764 22.92 -30.21 -21.82
CA LYS A 764 24.00 -30.76 -22.65
C LYS A 764 25.28 -31.00 -21.86
N ALA A 765 25.55 -30.18 -20.84
CA ALA A 765 26.65 -30.40 -19.90
C ALA A 765 26.49 -31.72 -19.13
N GLY A 766 25.30 -31.97 -18.56
CA GLY A 766 25.01 -33.23 -17.87
C GLY A 766 25.11 -34.44 -18.81
N ALA A 767 24.52 -34.38 -20.00
CA ALA A 767 24.60 -35.46 -20.99
C ALA A 767 26.05 -35.78 -21.41
N LEU A 768 26.89 -34.76 -21.59
CA LEU A 768 28.30 -34.94 -21.93
C LEU A 768 29.12 -35.48 -20.76
N GLN A 769 28.75 -35.16 -19.52
CA GLN A 769 29.39 -35.69 -18.32
C GLN A 769 29.09 -37.19 -18.14
N ILE A 770 27.85 -37.62 -18.44
CA ILE A 770 27.45 -39.04 -18.45
C ILE A 770 28.13 -39.79 -19.61
N THR A 771 28.27 -39.14 -20.77
CA THR A 771 28.88 -39.72 -21.99
C THR A 771 30.02 -38.86 -22.55
N PRO A 772 31.22 -38.87 -21.92
CA PRO A 772 32.34 -37.97 -22.27
C PRO A 772 32.88 -38.16 -23.70
N SER A 773 32.65 -39.31 -24.30
CA SER A 773 33.11 -39.66 -25.64
C SER A 773 32.16 -39.19 -26.76
N ASP A 774 30.98 -38.65 -26.44
CA ASP A 774 30.02 -38.24 -27.47
C ASP A 774 30.39 -36.89 -28.12
N SER A 775 30.96 -36.98 -29.33
CA SER A 775 31.32 -35.83 -30.14
C SER A 775 30.14 -34.97 -30.60
N TYR A 776 28.92 -35.53 -30.65
CA TYR A 776 27.72 -34.82 -31.06
C TYR A 776 27.23 -33.89 -29.94
N THR A 777 27.01 -34.43 -28.74
CA THR A 777 26.64 -33.64 -27.55
C THR A 777 27.69 -32.57 -27.23
N LYS A 778 28.98 -32.85 -27.46
CA LYS A 778 30.05 -31.85 -27.34
C LYS A 778 29.88 -30.65 -28.27
N ARG A 779 29.52 -30.87 -29.54
CA ARG A 779 29.26 -29.75 -30.48
C ARG A 779 28.02 -28.97 -30.09
N GLU A 780 26.97 -29.66 -29.65
CA GLU A 780 25.74 -29.00 -29.18
C GLU A 780 26.01 -28.12 -27.95
N LEU A 781 26.81 -28.58 -26.99
CA LEU A 781 27.20 -27.79 -25.81
C LEU A 781 27.95 -26.51 -26.22
N ILE A 782 28.88 -26.60 -27.16
CA ILE A 782 29.63 -25.45 -27.70
C ILE A 782 28.66 -24.42 -28.31
N GLU A 783 27.66 -24.87 -29.08
CA GLU A 783 26.67 -23.97 -29.68
C GLU A 783 25.72 -23.38 -28.64
N CYS A 784 25.33 -24.14 -27.62
CA CYS A 784 24.57 -23.63 -26.48
C CYS A 784 25.35 -22.53 -25.73
N ALA A 785 26.65 -22.72 -25.50
CA ALA A 785 27.49 -21.72 -24.83
C ALA A 785 27.59 -20.41 -25.65
N ARG A 786 27.69 -20.54 -26.98
CA ARG A 786 27.68 -19.40 -27.91
C ARG A 786 26.34 -18.67 -27.86
N THR A 787 25.23 -19.41 -27.87
CA THR A 787 23.87 -18.88 -27.77
C THR A 787 23.66 -18.13 -26.45
N VAL A 788 24.09 -18.70 -25.32
CA VAL A 788 24.03 -18.03 -24.00
C VAL A 788 24.80 -16.72 -24.00
N THR A 789 25.99 -16.70 -24.62
CA THR A 789 26.81 -15.47 -24.73
C THR A 789 26.13 -14.38 -25.58
N GLU A 790 25.45 -14.78 -26.66
CA GLU A 790 24.63 -13.87 -27.47
C GLU A 790 23.44 -13.31 -26.67
N LYS A 791 22.72 -14.17 -25.93
CA LYS A 791 21.58 -13.76 -25.10
C LYS A 791 21.98 -12.86 -23.93
N VAL A 792 23.13 -13.11 -23.29
CA VAL A 792 23.72 -12.19 -22.31
C VAL A 792 23.93 -10.80 -22.92
N SER A 793 24.38 -10.73 -24.18
CA SER A 793 24.59 -9.46 -24.88
C SER A 793 23.27 -8.71 -25.11
N MET A 794 22.17 -9.43 -25.37
CA MET A 794 20.82 -8.84 -25.47
C MET A 794 20.36 -8.25 -24.13
N VAL A 795 20.49 -9.00 -23.02
CA VAL A 795 20.16 -8.52 -21.67
C VAL A 795 20.96 -7.25 -21.32
N LEU A 796 22.27 -7.26 -21.59
CA LEU A 796 23.11 -6.08 -21.37
C LEU A 796 22.69 -4.88 -22.24
N SER A 797 22.23 -5.12 -23.47
CA SER A 797 21.72 -4.07 -24.35
C SER A 797 20.42 -3.46 -23.83
N ALA A 798 19.46 -4.27 -23.38
CA ALA A 798 18.22 -3.80 -22.76
C ALA A 798 18.48 -2.98 -21.49
N LEU A 799 19.42 -3.43 -20.65
CA LEU A 799 19.85 -2.69 -19.46
C LEU A 799 20.50 -1.35 -19.81
N GLN A 800 21.27 -1.28 -20.89
CA GLN A 800 21.85 -0.02 -21.38
C GLN A 800 20.78 0.93 -21.92
N ALA A 801 19.76 0.40 -22.59
CA ALA A 801 18.64 1.20 -23.09
C ALA A 801 17.84 1.87 -21.96
N GLY A 802 17.73 1.22 -20.80
CA GLY A 802 17.03 1.70 -19.60
C GLY A 802 17.66 2.89 -18.87
N ASN A 803 18.94 3.21 -19.13
CA ASN A 803 19.63 4.30 -18.42
C ASN A 803 20.48 5.15 -19.38
N LYS A 804 19.82 5.79 -20.37
CA LYS A 804 20.49 6.68 -21.34
C LYS A 804 21.23 7.87 -20.68
N GLY A 805 20.84 8.28 -19.46
CA GLY A 805 21.42 9.43 -18.76
C GLY A 805 22.77 9.17 -18.07
N THR A 806 23.02 7.95 -17.56
CA THR A 806 24.22 7.64 -16.73
C THR A 806 25.33 6.93 -17.52
N GLN A 807 25.05 6.47 -18.74
CA GLN A 807 25.97 5.67 -19.56
C GLN A 807 27.25 6.43 -19.98
N ALA A 808 27.16 7.74 -20.18
CA ALA A 808 28.32 8.57 -20.46
C ALA A 808 29.28 8.62 -19.26
N CYS A 809 28.74 8.61 -18.04
CA CYS A 809 29.52 8.64 -16.80
C CYS A 809 30.16 7.27 -16.50
N ILE A 810 29.47 6.16 -16.76
CA ILE A 810 30.03 4.81 -16.57
C ILE A 810 31.15 4.55 -17.59
N THR A 811 30.94 4.89 -18.87
CA THR A 811 31.97 4.79 -19.91
C THR A 811 33.16 5.71 -19.61
N ALA A 812 32.90 6.94 -19.14
CA ALA A 812 33.97 7.86 -18.73
C ALA A 812 34.73 7.33 -17.51
N ALA A 813 34.06 6.75 -16.51
CA ALA A 813 34.71 6.15 -15.34
C ALA A 813 35.59 4.96 -15.73
N SER A 814 35.11 4.07 -16.60
CA SER A 814 35.91 2.95 -17.11
C SER A 814 37.12 3.42 -17.91
N ALA A 815 36.97 4.46 -18.73
CA ALA A 815 38.08 5.05 -19.49
C ALA A 815 39.11 5.69 -18.55
N VAL A 816 38.66 6.40 -17.51
CA VAL A 816 39.53 6.98 -16.48
C VAL A 816 40.29 5.89 -15.71
N SER A 817 39.64 4.78 -15.36
CA SER A 817 40.33 3.64 -14.73
C SER A 817 41.39 3.02 -15.65
N GLY A 818 41.14 2.93 -16.96
CA GLY A 818 42.13 2.51 -17.95
C GLY A 818 43.34 3.45 -18.00
N ILE A 819 43.09 4.77 -18.04
CA ILE A 819 44.13 5.80 -18.02
C ILE A 819 44.96 5.74 -16.71
N ILE A 820 44.31 5.50 -15.57
CA ILE A 820 45.01 5.32 -14.28
C ILE A 820 45.93 4.11 -14.33
N ALA A 821 45.46 2.97 -14.87
CA ALA A 821 46.30 1.79 -15.02
C ALA A 821 47.51 2.01 -15.94
N GLU A 822 47.33 2.76 -17.03
CA GLU A 822 48.43 3.19 -17.93
C GLU A 822 49.42 4.13 -17.23
N LEU A 823 48.92 5.07 -16.44
CA LEU A 823 49.74 5.98 -15.63
C LEU A 823 50.52 5.23 -14.55
N ASP A 824 49.89 4.29 -13.84
CA ASP A 824 50.55 3.45 -12.84
C ASP A 824 51.67 2.61 -13.48
N THR A 825 51.43 2.09 -14.69
CA THR A 825 52.45 1.37 -15.45
C THR A 825 53.62 2.29 -15.84
N THR A 826 53.33 3.54 -16.21
CA THR A 826 54.35 4.56 -16.53
C THR A 826 55.14 5.01 -15.30
N ILE A 827 54.48 5.17 -14.15
CA ILE A 827 55.11 5.45 -12.85
C ILE A 827 55.98 4.27 -12.45
N MET A 828 55.53 3.04 -12.68
CA MET A 828 56.29 1.82 -12.40
C MET A 828 57.54 1.74 -13.29
N PHE A 829 57.43 2.06 -14.59
CA PHE A 829 58.59 2.14 -15.49
C PHE A 829 59.58 3.24 -15.09
N ALA A 830 59.10 4.41 -14.66
CA ALA A 830 59.95 5.50 -14.19
C ALA A 830 60.66 5.12 -12.88
N SER A 831 59.93 4.49 -11.95
CA SER A 831 60.46 4.08 -10.64
C SER A 831 61.45 2.91 -10.74
N ALA A 832 61.22 1.99 -11.69
CA ALA A 832 62.14 0.89 -12.01
C ALA A 832 63.35 1.35 -12.83
N GLY A 833 63.41 2.63 -13.25
CA GLY A 833 64.49 3.17 -14.08
C GLY A 833 64.49 2.63 -15.51
N THR A 834 63.40 2.02 -15.96
CA THR A 834 63.25 1.42 -17.30
C THR A 834 62.54 2.35 -18.28
N LEU A 835 62.08 3.52 -17.85
CA LEU A 835 61.55 4.57 -18.72
C LEU A 835 62.72 5.30 -19.42
N ASN A 836 63.20 4.72 -20.51
CA ASN A 836 64.28 5.29 -21.30
C ASN A 836 63.78 6.47 -22.13
N ALA A 837 64.63 7.48 -22.34
CA ALA A 837 64.34 8.55 -23.28
C ALA A 837 64.27 7.96 -24.70
N GLU A 838 63.08 7.95 -25.30
CA GLU A 838 62.92 7.63 -26.71
C GLU A 838 63.35 8.85 -27.53
N ASN A 839 64.58 8.79 -28.09
CA ASN A 839 65.24 9.84 -28.89
C ASN A 839 65.56 11.15 -28.14
N ASP A 840 66.29 12.07 -28.81
CA ASP A 840 66.78 13.39 -28.32
C ASP A 840 65.64 14.39 -27.97
N GLU A 841 64.53 13.91 -27.43
CA GLU A 841 63.41 14.72 -27.00
C GLU A 841 63.64 15.26 -25.58
N SER A 842 63.67 16.57 -25.46
CA SER A 842 63.77 17.26 -24.17
C SER A 842 62.38 17.62 -23.64
N PHE A 843 62.28 17.89 -22.33
CA PHE A 843 61.06 18.44 -21.72
C PHE A 843 60.56 19.73 -22.42
N ALA A 844 61.43 20.44 -23.14
CA ALA A 844 61.07 21.65 -23.88
C ALA A 844 60.26 21.36 -25.16
N ASP A 845 60.41 20.20 -25.78
CA ASP A 845 59.77 19.85 -27.04
C ASP A 845 58.27 19.53 -26.84
N HIS A 846 57.92 18.93 -25.69
CA HIS A 846 56.54 18.59 -25.30
C HIS A 846 55.78 19.74 -24.62
N ARG A 847 56.40 20.91 -24.44
CA ARG A 847 55.74 22.11 -23.89
C ARG A 847 54.66 22.65 -24.84
N CYS A 848 54.82 22.44 -26.14
CA CYS A 848 53.95 23.02 -27.17
C CYS A 848 52.72 22.15 -27.48
N THR A 849 52.78 20.82 -27.35
CA THR A 849 51.61 19.94 -27.52
C THR A 849 50.58 20.10 -26.41
N HIS A 850 51.02 20.38 -25.17
CA HIS A 850 50.12 20.73 -24.06
C HIS A 850 49.56 22.16 -24.13
N SER A 851 50.11 23.03 -24.99
CA SER A 851 49.78 24.46 -25.07
C SER A 851 49.15 24.89 -26.41
N ASN A 852 48.97 23.98 -27.36
CA ASN A 852 48.49 24.28 -28.73
C ASN A 852 46.97 24.51 -28.87
N SER A 853 46.26 24.79 -27.78
CA SER A 853 44.87 25.26 -27.82
C SER A 853 44.70 26.78 -27.90
N HIS A 854 45.77 27.58 -28.03
CA HIS A 854 45.66 29.05 -27.96
C HIS A 854 46.42 29.83 -29.05
N THR A 855 45.78 30.05 -30.20
CA THR A 855 45.86 31.31 -30.98
C THR A 855 44.44 31.75 -31.40
N THR A 856 44.10 33.01 -31.14
CA THR A 856 42.77 33.59 -30.78
C THR A 856 41.87 34.04 -31.95
N PRO A 857 40.52 34.05 -31.82
CA PRO A 857 39.82 35.22 -31.26
C PRO A 857 38.58 34.86 -30.41
N ASN A 858 38.74 34.80 -29.09
CA ASN A 858 37.71 35.10 -28.09
C ASN A 858 38.41 35.14 -26.73
N ARG A 859 38.82 36.32 -26.26
CA ARG A 859 39.42 36.46 -24.93
C ARG A 859 38.31 36.35 -23.88
N SER A 860 38.24 35.21 -23.20
CA SER A 860 37.20 34.91 -22.22
C SER A 860 37.52 35.52 -20.85
N THR A 861 36.55 35.47 -19.96
CA THR A 861 36.71 35.72 -18.52
C THR A 861 37.92 34.98 -17.92
N ASP A 862 38.23 33.79 -18.46
CA ASP A 862 39.34 32.94 -18.02
C ASP A 862 40.70 33.56 -18.33
N ASP A 863 40.84 34.33 -19.42
CA ASP A 863 42.10 35.00 -19.76
C ASP A 863 42.42 36.11 -18.75
N SER A 864 41.43 36.90 -18.34
CA SER A 864 41.62 37.95 -17.34
C SER A 864 41.98 37.37 -15.97
N ILE A 865 41.38 36.25 -15.59
CA ILE A 865 41.71 35.52 -14.37
C ILE A 865 43.12 34.93 -14.46
N SER A 866 43.45 34.29 -15.57
CA SER A 866 44.75 33.65 -15.81
C SER A 866 45.88 34.67 -15.80
N ILE A 867 45.71 35.84 -16.44
CA ILE A 867 46.70 36.91 -16.45
C ILE A 867 46.92 37.47 -15.04
N ALA A 868 45.85 37.70 -14.26
CA ALA A 868 45.93 38.19 -12.89
C ALA A 868 46.67 37.22 -11.97
N LEU A 869 46.32 35.92 -12.03
CA LEU A 869 46.93 34.88 -11.22
C LEU A 869 48.37 34.59 -11.65
N HIS A 870 48.64 34.48 -12.95
CA HIS A 870 49.98 34.26 -13.48
C HIS A 870 50.93 35.38 -13.10
N THR A 871 50.49 36.65 -13.19
CA THR A 871 51.29 37.81 -12.81
C THR A 871 51.62 37.81 -11.31
N ALA A 872 50.66 37.43 -10.48
CA ALA A 872 50.87 37.34 -9.03
C ALA A 872 51.79 36.19 -8.63
N LEU A 873 51.57 34.99 -9.17
CA LEU A 873 52.37 33.80 -8.88
C LEU A 873 53.82 33.98 -9.34
N SER A 874 54.03 34.45 -10.58
CA SER A 874 55.37 34.69 -11.14
C SER A 874 56.18 35.71 -10.34
N HIS A 875 55.52 36.62 -9.61
CA HIS A 875 56.20 37.56 -8.71
C HIS A 875 56.46 36.99 -7.32
N LEU A 876 55.58 36.11 -6.82
CA LEU A 876 55.73 35.42 -5.53
C LEU A 876 56.84 34.36 -5.55
N ASP A 877 57.20 33.84 -6.73
CA ASP A 877 58.34 32.92 -6.88
C ASP A 877 59.70 33.59 -6.62
N LYS A 878 59.75 34.93 -6.55
CA LYS A 878 60.97 35.68 -6.23
C LYS A 878 61.16 35.75 -4.71
N ARG A 879 62.42 35.65 -4.24
CA ARG A 879 62.70 35.70 -2.79
C ARG A 879 62.29 37.03 -2.17
N ASN A 880 61.56 36.94 -1.06
CA ASN A 880 61.19 38.06 -0.19
C ASN A 880 60.26 39.10 -0.84
N THR A 881 59.35 38.65 -1.70
CA THR A 881 58.29 39.46 -2.33
C THR A 881 56.91 39.14 -1.74
N TYR A 882 55.93 40.00 -1.99
CA TYR A 882 54.53 39.75 -1.72
C TYR A 882 53.65 40.53 -2.70
N VAL A 883 52.38 40.13 -2.83
CA VAL A 883 51.44 40.72 -3.79
C VAL A 883 50.23 41.29 -3.06
N ARG A 884 49.80 42.49 -3.47
CA ARG A 884 48.53 43.10 -3.06
C ARG A 884 47.65 43.26 -4.29
N MET A 885 46.42 42.76 -4.23
CA MET A 885 45.42 42.91 -5.27
C MET A 885 44.32 43.83 -4.76
N LEU A 886 44.03 44.90 -5.49
CA LEU A 886 42.94 45.82 -5.20
C LEU A 886 41.86 45.63 -6.26
N PHE A 887 40.66 45.28 -5.83
CA PHE A 887 39.49 45.11 -6.69
C PHE A 887 38.62 46.37 -6.56
N ILE A 888 38.63 47.20 -7.60
CA ILE A 888 37.99 48.51 -7.63
C ILE A 888 36.62 48.38 -8.29
N ASP A 889 35.59 48.90 -7.61
CA ASP A 889 34.22 48.97 -8.11
C ASP A 889 33.81 50.44 -8.33
N TYR A 890 33.56 50.81 -9.58
CA TYR A 890 33.15 52.18 -9.94
C TYR A 890 31.63 52.33 -9.91
N SER A 891 31.13 53.44 -9.36
CA SER A 891 29.70 53.76 -9.45
C SER A 891 29.36 54.20 -10.89
N SER A 892 28.66 53.33 -11.63
CA SER A 892 27.99 53.56 -12.94
C SER A 892 28.63 54.63 -13.86
N ALA A 893 29.69 54.27 -14.58
CA ALA A 893 30.48 55.19 -15.43
C ALA A 893 29.86 55.55 -16.79
N PHE A 894 28.90 54.78 -17.29
CA PHE A 894 28.48 54.90 -18.69
C PHE A 894 27.50 56.06 -18.97
N ASN A 895 26.94 56.71 -17.94
CA ASN A 895 25.86 57.69 -18.13
C ASN A 895 26.30 59.17 -18.14
N THR A 896 27.61 59.48 -18.08
CA THR A 896 28.06 60.87 -17.81
C THR A 896 29.25 61.36 -18.65
N ILE A 897 29.62 60.67 -19.73
CA ILE A 897 30.67 61.15 -20.66
C ILE A 897 30.08 62.15 -21.65
N VAL A 898 30.63 63.38 -21.72
CA VAL A 898 30.26 64.38 -22.74
C VAL A 898 31.05 64.10 -24.03
N PRO A 899 30.45 63.50 -25.07
CA PRO A 899 31.21 62.92 -26.20
C PRO A 899 31.97 63.96 -27.04
N THR A 900 31.46 65.19 -27.12
CA THR A 900 32.06 66.29 -27.89
C THR A 900 33.42 66.75 -27.36
N LYS A 901 33.64 66.76 -26.04
CA LYS A 901 34.95 67.09 -25.45
C LYS A 901 35.97 65.97 -25.66
N LEU A 902 35.52 64.72 -25.62
CA LEU A 902 36.36 63.53 -25.82
C LEU A 902 36.89 63.46 -27.26
N ILE A 903 36.02 63.67 -28.25
CA ILE A 903 36.40 63.64 -29.66
C ILE A 903 37.38 64.76 -30.02
N THR A 904 37.22 65.95 -29.43
CA THR A 904 38.12 67.08 -29.69
C THR A 904 39.56 66.76 -29.25
N LYS A 905 39.73 66.06 -28.11
CA LYS A 905 41.04 65.59 -27.63
C LYS A 905 41.60 64.41 -28.42
N LEU A 906 40.76 63.46 -28.83
CA LEU A 906 41.20 62.30 -29.64
C LEU A 906 41.69 62.73 -31.02
N ARG A 907 41.09 63.77 -31.60
CA ARG A 907 41.54 64.37 -32.86
C ARG A 907 42.88 65.12 -32.70
N THR A 908 43.12 65.76 -31.56
CA THR A 908 44.43 66.39 -31.25
C THR A 908 45.52 65.36 -30.95
N LEU A 909 45.16 64.14 -30.55
CA LEU A 909 46.08 63.01 -30.38
C LEU A 909 46.38 62.24 -31.70
N GLY A 910 45.94 62.77 -32.85
CA GLY A 910 46.31 62.26 -34.18
C GLY A 910 45.50 61.05 -34.66
N LEU A 911 44.38 60.71 -34.00
CA LEU A 911 43.51 59.62 -34.42
C LEU A 911 42.66 60.01 -35.65
N ASN A 912 42.47 59.06 -36.56
CA ASN A 912 41.76 59.27 -37.83
C ASN A 912 40.34 59.83 -37.59
N THR A 913 39.99 60.88 -38.35
CA THR A 913 38.72 61.59 -38.26
C THR A 913 37.50 60.68 -38.40
N SER A 914 37.59 59.62 -39.20
CA SER A 914 36.51 58.65 -39.41
C SER A 914 36.27 57.78 -38.17
N LEU A 915 37.34 57.39 -37.48
CA LEU A 915 37.26 56.65 -36.22
C LEU A 915 36.71 57.55 -35.10
N CYS A 916 37.14 58.82 -35.08
CA CYS A 916 36.60 59.81 -34.15
C CYS A 916 35.10 60.08 -34.40
N ASN A 917 34.67 60.16 -35.66
CA ASN A 917 33.25 60.35 -35.98
C ASN A 917 32.42 59.09 -35.69
N TRP A 918 32.99 57.88 -35.89
CA TRP A 918 32.34 56.63 -35.50
C TRP A 918 32.15 56.53 -33.98
N ILE A 919 33.17 56.91 -33.19
CA ILE A 919 33.06 56.96 -31.72
C ILE A 919 32.04 58.00 -31.27
N LEU A 920 31.94 59.14 -31.97
CA LEU A 920 30.93 60.17 -31.70
C LEU A 920 29.52 59.62 -31.93
N ASP A 921 29.27 58.99 -33.08
CA ASP A 921 27.98 58.38 -33.44
C ASP A 921 27.62 57.22 -32.52
N PHE A 922 28.59 56.38 -32.16
CA PHE A 922 28.38 55.27 -31.24
C PHE A 922 27.90 55.76 -29.86
N LEU A 923 28.48 56.86 -29.35
CA LEU A 923 28.12 57.42 -28.05
C LEU A 923 26.83 58.25 -28.08
N THR A 924 26.41 58.79 -29.23
CA THR A 924 25.15 59.53 -29.38
C THR A 924 23.96 58.62 -29.75
N MET A 925 24.19 57.43 -30.33
CA MET A 925 23.14 56.45 -30.67
C MET A 925 22.69 55.58 -29.48
N THR A 926 23.45 55.50 -28.39
CA THR A 926 23.13 54.69 -27.19
C THR A 926 21.94 55.17 -26.33
N LEU A 927 21.22 56.24 -26.70
CA LEU A 927 19.99 56.67 -26.01
C LEU A 927 18.68 56.09 -26.58
N ARG A 928 18.73 55.22 -27.59
CA ARG A 928 17.55 54.48 -28.08
C ARG A 928 17.89 52.99 -28.11
N GLY A 929 17.37 52.26 -27.12
CA GLY A 929 17.68 50.86 -26.88
C GLY A 929 17.16 49.96 -28.00
N GLU A 930 18.05 49.13 -28.54
CA GLU A 930 17.99 47.67 -28.49
C GLU A 930 19.30 47.07 -29.03
N SER A 931 19.87 46.18 -28.22
CA SER A 931 20.70 45.00 -28.52
C SER A 931 21.71 45.00 -29.69
N SER A 932 22.95 44.60 -29.33
CA SER A 932 24.00 44.00 -30.17
C SER A 932 25.13 44.94 -30.60
N CYS A 933 26.25 44.92 -29.85
CA CYS A 933 27.63 44.79 -30.35
C CYS A 933 28.66 44.84 -29.19
N THR A 934 29.44 43.75 -29.05
CA THR A 934 30.74 43.55 -28.36
C THR A 934 31.30 44.61 -27.38
N PRO A 935 31.58 44.25 -26.11
CA PRO A 935 32.49 45.01 -25.25
C PRO A 935 33.96 44.73 -25.59
N CYS A 936 34.72 45.82 -25.66
CA CYS A 936 36.12 45.95 -26.06
C CYS A 936 37.14 45.07 -25.32
N SER A 937 38.22 44.74 -26.02
CA SER A 937 39.43 44.03 -25.55
C SER A 937 40.00 44.59 -24.22
N PRO A 938 40.52 43.74 -23.32
CA PRO A 938 41.16 44.20 -22.07
C PRO A 938 42.43 45.02 -22.39
N LYS A 939 42.51 46.24 -21.83
CA LYS A 939 43.71 47.09 -21.91
C LYS A 939 44.56 46.91 -20.66
N THR A 940 45.79 46.44 -20.83
CA THR A 940 46.82 46.41 -19.78
C THR A 940 47.69 47.64 -19.85
N ALA A 941 47.63 48.50 -18.83
CA ALA A 941 48.65 49.52 -18.60
C ALA A 941 49.65 48.96 -17.57
N LYS A 942 50.94 48.90 -17.94
CA LYS A 942 52.02 48.49 -17.05
C LYS A 942 52.80 49.74 -16.63
N HIS A 943 52.90 49.93 -15.32
CA HIS A 943 53.94 50.77 -14.72
C HIS A 943 54.90 49.82 -13.99
N ASP A 944 56.17 50.21 -13.82
CA ASP A 944 57.26 49.31 -13.38
C ASP A 944 57.03 48.55 -12.05
N SER A 945 55.99 48.88 -11.28
CA SER A 945 55.62 48.25 -10.01
C SER A 945 54.16 47.76 -9.92
N ASN A 946 53.29 48.08 -10.89
CA ASN A 946 51.85 47.76 -10.85
C ASN A 946 51.34 47.26 -12.20
N THR A 947 50.50 46.22 -12.17
CA THR A 947 49.76 45.73 -13.35
C THR A 947 48.28 46.00 -13.17
N ILE A 948 47.69 46.81 -14.05
CA ILE A 948 46.24 47.11 -14.04
C ILE A 948 45.56 46.22 -15.08
N ILE A 949 44.54 45.48 -14.64
CA ILE A 949 43.74 44.57 -15.45
C ILE A 949 42.30 45.08 -15.44
N THR A 950 41.77 45.42 -16.60
CA THR A 950 40.40 45.90 -16.79
C THR A 950 39.62 44.89 -17.64
N PHE A 951 38.44 44.49 -17.18
CA PHE A 951 37.51 43.65 -17.94
C PHE A 951 36.07 44.11 -17.70
N ALA A 952 35.44 44.65 -18.76
CA ALA A 952 34.18 45.37 -18.69
C ALA A 952 34.21 46.43 -17.56
N ASP A 953 33.32 46.33 -16.58
CA ASP A 953 33.19 47.30 -15.48
C ASP A 953 34.14 46.99 -14.30
N ASN A 954 34.81 45.82 -14.30
CA ASN A 954 35.67 45.38 -13.22
C ASN A 954 37.13 45.78 -13.45
N THR A 955 37.71 46.51 -12.50
CA THR A 955 39.14 46.90 -12.54
C THR A 955 39.89 46.27 -11.37
N THR A 956 40.95 45.52 -11.67
CA THR A 956 41.84 44.91 -10.67
C THR A 956 43.25 45.45 -10.83
N VAL A 957 43.82 45.96 -9.74
CA VAL A 957 45.21 46.41 -9.70
C VAL A 957 46.03 45.40 -8.92
N VAL A 958 47.03 44.81 -9.57
CA VAL A 958 47.98 43.88 -8.96
C VAL A 958 49.28 44.64 -8.69
N GLY A 959 49.53 44.94 -7.41
CA GLY A 959 50.76 45.57 -6.94
C GLY A 959 51.83 44.53 -6.63
N LEU A 960 52.98 44.66 -7.30
CA LEU A 960 54.11 43.72 -7.21
C LEU A 960 55.17 44.30 -6.27
N ILE A 961 55.22 43.82 -5.01
CA ILE A 961 55.96 44.52 -3.95
C ILE A 961 57.27 43.81 -3.60
N THR A 962 58.35 44.58 -3.51
CA THR A 962 59.68 44.16 -3.00
C THR A 962 60.09 45.04 -1.81
N ASP A 963 60.87 44.52 -0.86
CA ASP A 963 61.15 45.22 0.41
C ASP A 963 61.85 46.60 0.26
N LYS A 964 62.50 46.90 -0.87
CA LYS A 964 63.12 48.21 -1.15
C LYS A 964 62.12 49.29 -1.62
N MET A 965 60.91 48.93 -2.03
CA MET A 965 59.94 49.82 -2.70
C MET A 965 58.73 50.19 -1.83
N ARG A 966 58.81 49.95 -0.51
CA ARG A 966 57.67 50.02 0.43
C ARG A 966 56.95 51.38 0.45
N GLN A 967 57.61 52.48 0.08
CA GLN A 967 57.03 53.84 0.04
C GLN A 967 56.58 54.30 -1.37
N HIS A 968 56.99 53.62 -2.46
CA HIS A 968 56.81 54.14 -3.82
C HIS A 968 55.43 53.81 -4.43
N ILE A 969 54.82 52.71 -4.02
CA ILE A 969 53.51 52.26 -4.52
C ILE A 969 52.38 53.17 -4.03
N TRP A 970 52.53 53.79 -2.85
CA TRP A 970 51.54 54.70 -2.26
C TRP A 970 51.38 55.99 -3.10
N ARG A 971 52.50 56.59 -3.53
CA ARG A 971 52.49 57.82 -4.35
C ARG A 971 51.93 57.59 -5.74
N SER A 972 52.15 56.42 -6.35
CA SER A 972 51.61 56.08 -7.68
C SER A 972 50.09 55.86 -7.69
N LEU A 973 49.51 55.39 -6.58
CA LEU A 973 48.05 55.28 -6.43
C LEU A 973 47.39 56.65 -6.23
N GLU A 974 48.00 57.56 -5.45
CA GLU A 974 47.53 58.95 -5.29
C GLU A 974 47.58 59.75 -6.60
N THR A 975 48.62 59.55 -7.43
CA THR A 975 48.71 60.20 -8.75
C THR A 975 47.71 59.64 -9.75
N TRP A 976 47.52 58.32 -9.79
CA TRP A 976 46.49 57.70 -10.64
C TRP A 976 45.07 58.13 -10.24
N GLN A 977 44.81 58.31 -8.94
CA GLN A 977 43.53 58.81 -8.44
C GLN A 977 43.27 60.26 -8.90
N CYS A 978 44.31 61.10 -8.96
CA CYS A 978 44.21 62.47 -9.46
C CYS A 978 43.89 62.53 -10.98
N ASP A 979 44.48 61.62 -11.77
CA ASP A 979 44.22 61.48 -13.21
C ASP A 979 42.81 60.93 -13.50
N VAL A 980 42.34 59.93 -12.76
CA VAL A 980 40.97 59.40 -12.92
C VAL A 980 39.94 60.48 -12.59
N ARG A 981 40.16 61.24 -11.51
CA ARG A 981 39.28 62.33 -11.04
C ARG A 981 39.13 63.47 -12.06
N THR A 982 40.21 63.82 -12.78
CA THR A 982 40.19 64.88 -13.80
C THR A 982 39.58 64.43 -15.14
N THR A 983 39.49 63.12 -15.39
CA THR A 983 39.09 62.56 -16.69
C THR A 983 37.65 62.03 -16.73
N THR A 984 37.08 61.60 -15.60
CA THR A 984 35.78 60.88 -15.57
C THR A 984 34.71 61.45 -14.65
N SER A 985 35.00 62.46 -13.82
CA SER A 985 34.03 63.04 -12.86
C SER A 985 33.29 61.98 -12.01
N GLN A 986 34.00 60.94 -11.55
CA GLN A 986 33.44 59.86 -10.74
C GLN A 986 33.85 59.94 -9.25
N CYS A 987 32.97 59.45 -8.37
CA CYS A 987 33.21 59.26 -6.94
C CYS A 987 33.38 57.75 -6.65
N ASP A 988 34.46 57.35 -5.97
CA ASP A 988 34.78 55.94 -5.67
C ASP A 988 33.77 55.33 -4.66
N ASN A 989 33.31 54.09 -4.90
CA ASN A 989 32.49 53.36 -3.91
C ASN A 989 33.40 52.55 -2.98
N VAL A 990 33.93 53.22 -1.95
CA VAL A 990 34.90 52.62 -1.01
C VAL A 990 34.35 51.39 -0.28
N ASN A 991 33.03 51.32 -0.04
CA ASN A 991 32.41 50.20 0.66
C ASN A 991 32.44 48.87 -0.12
N LYS A 992 32.48 48.93 -1.45
CA LYS A 992 32.51 47.74 -2.32
C LYS A 992 33.90 47.40 -2.84
N THR A 993 34.84 48.34 -2.78
CA THR A 993 36.25 48.11 -3.10
C THR A 993 36.88 47.23 -2.02
N LYS A 994 37.56 46.15 -2.41
CA LYS A 994 38.18 45.19 -1.47
C LYS A 994 39.66 44.97 -1.79
N GLU A 995 40.44 44.77 -0.75
CA GLU A 995 41.88 44.45 -0.84
C GLU A 995 42.14 42.98 -0.48
N LEU A 996 42.91 42.27 -1.31
CA LEU A 996 43.41 40.93 -1.03
C LEU A 996 44.94 40.94 -1.00
N THR A 997 45.54 40.47 0.11
CA THR A 997 47.01 40.39 0.26
C THR A 997 47.47 38.94 0.27
N VAL A 998 48.43 38.59 -0.58
CA VAL A 998 49.08 37.27 -0.62
C VAL A 998 50.54 37.43 -0.18
N ASP A 999 50.87 36.95 1.03
CA ASP A 999 52.20 37.05 1.63
C ASP A 999 52.63 35.75 2.32
N TYR A 1000 53.60 35.05 1.71
CA TYR A 1000 54.17 33.79 2.19
C TYR A 1000 55.48 33.96 2.98
N ARG A 1001 55.90 35.20 3.28
CA ARG A 1001 57.16 35.44 4.01
C ARG A 1001 57.05 35.02 5.48
N LYS A 1002 58.16 34.47 6.03
CA LYS A 1002 58.23 33.95 7.41
C LYS A 1002 58.20 35.03 8.51
N ARG A 1003 58.69 36.26 8.23
CA ARG A 1003 58.54 37.44 9.12
C ARG A 1003 57.67 38.47 8.44
N ARG A 1004 56.45 38.69 8.95
CA ARG A 1004 55.47 39.63 8.41
C ARG A 1004 55.63 40.98 9.12
N ALA A 1005 55.94 42.04 8.39
CA ALA A 1005 55.83 43.41 8.92
C ALA A 1005 54.36 43.87 8.81
N GLU A 1006 53.87 44.62 9.81
CA GLU A 1006 52.51 45.16 9.80
C GLU A 1006 52.35 46.15 8.61
N GLN A 1007 51.40 45.85 7.71
CA GLN A 1007 51.23 46.58 6.45
C GLN A 1007 50.18 47.68 6.59
N ALA A 1008 50.51 48.91 6.21
CA ALA A 1008 49.57 50.04 6.22
C ALA A 1008 48.32 49.74 5.38
N ARG A 1009 47.14 50.06 5.94
CA ARG A 1009 45.84 49.89 5.28
C ARG A 1009 45.64 51.00 4.24
N ILE A 1010 45.04 50.65 3.10
CA ILE A 1010 44.76 51.62 2.03
C ILE A 1010 43.61 52.52 2.49
N ASN A 1011 43.80 53.84 2.38
CA ASN A 1011 42.78 54.84 2.69
C ASN A 1011 42.40 55.56 1.39
N ILE A 1012 41.13 55.52 1.01
CA ILE A 1012 40.57 56.20 -0.16
C ILE A 1012 39.55 57.22 0.36
N ASP A 1013 39.77 58.51 0.08
CA ASP A 1013 38.90 59.63 0.48
C ASP A 1013 38.54 59.66 1.99
N GLY A 1014 39.49 59.30 2.86
CA GLY A 1014 39.31 59.30 4.32
C GLY A 1014 38.69 58.01 4.87
N ALA A 1015 38.24 57.09 4.00
CA ALA A 1015 37.71 55.78 4.36
C ALA A 1015 38.72 54.64 4.10
N VAL A 1016 38.89 53.77 5.09
CA VAL A 1016 39.82 52.63 5.02
C VAL A 1016 39.21 51.48 4.22
N VAL A 1017 39.90 51.02 3.18
CA VAL A 1017 39.49 49.88 2.34
C VAL A 1017 39.54 48.59 3.15
N GLU A 1018 38.49 47.77 3.04
CA GLU A 1018 38.40 46.49 3.74
C GLU A 1018 39.34 45.44 3.12
N ARG A 1019 40.14 44.78 3.96
CA ARG A 1019 40.99 43.65 3.57
C ARG A 1019 40.26 42.32 3.80
N VAL A 1020 40.15 41.51 2.77
CA VAL A 1020 39.39 40.24 2.79
C VAL A 1020 40.31 39.03 2.64
N GLU A 1021 39.88 37.87 3.15
CA GLU A 1021 40.62 36.60 3.00
C GLU A 1021 40.24 35.84 1.72
N SER A 1022 39.05 36.09 1.19
CA SER A 1022 38.58 35.49 -0.07
C SER A 1022 37.58 36.40 -0.78
N LEU A 1023 37.66 36.49 -2.10
CA LEU A 1023 36.77 37.28 -2.94
C LEU A 1023 36.40 36.50 -4.20
N ILE A 1024 35.19 36.72 -4.73
CA ILE A 1024 34.80 36.22 -6.04
C ILE A 1024 35.24 37.24 -7.09
N PHE A 1025 36.22 36.88 -7.91
CA PHE A 1025 36.65 37.66 -9.05
C PHE A 1025 36.19 36.94 -10.32
N LEU A 1026 35.33 37.59 -11.12
CA LEU A 1026 34.91 37.07 -12.41
C LEU A 1026 34.36 35.62 -12.37
N GLY A 1027 33.64 35.26 -11.29
CA GLY A 1027 33.05 33.92 -11.09
C GLY A 1027 33.94 32.91 -10.34
N VAL A 1028 35.23 33.20 -10.17
CA VAL A 1028 36.18 32.35 -9.45
C VAL A 1028 36.42 32.86 -8.03
N GLN A 1029 36.41 31.95 -7.04
CA GLN A 1029 36.64 32.31 -5.65
C GLN A 1029 38.13 32.27 -5.30
N THR A 1030 38.78 33.43 -5.33
CA THR A 1030 40.20 33.60 -5.05
C THR A 1030 40.43 33.82 -3.55
N THR A 1031 41.43 33.14 -2.98
CA THR A 1031 41.77 33.24 -1.54
C THR A 1031 43.15 33.89 -1.35
N ASN A 1032 43.42 34.45 -0.17
CA ASN A 1032 44.71 35.03 0.19
C ASN A 1032 45.87 34.00 0.27
N LYS A 1033 45.53 32.71 0.22
CA LYS A 1033 46.45 31.57 0.08
C LYS A 1033 46.46 30.97 -1.33
N LEU A 1034 45.75 31.58 -2.29
CA LEU A 1034 45.55 31.10 -3.66
C LEU A 1034 45.14 29.61 -3.73
N SER A 1035 44.40 29.12 -2.73
CA SER A 1035 43.91 27.75 -2.65
C SER A 1035 42.57 27.59 -3.36
N TRP A 1036 42.46 26.53 -4.18
CA TRP A 1036 41.26 26.19 -4.95
C TRP A 1036 40.16 25.50 -4.13
N SER A 1037 40.49 24.96 -2.96
CA SER A 1037 39.58 24.15 -2.13
C SER A 1037 38.24 24.83 -1.82
N LYS A 1038 38.23 26.16 -1.60
CA LYS A 1038 37.00 26.91 -1.34
C LYS A 1038 36.14 27.06 -2.59
N HIS A 1039 36.77 27.29 -3.76
CA HIS A 1039 36.08 27.34 -5.04
C HIS A 1039 35.47 25.97 -5.41
N THR A 1040 36.23 24.88 -5.27
CA THR A 1040 35.76 23.51 -5.55
C THR A 1040 34.55 23.14 -4.68
N LYS A 1041 34.57 23.47 -3.39
CA LYS A 1041 33.43 23.24 -2.49
C LYS A 1041 32.19 24.03 -2.92
N THR A 1042 32.37 25.29 -3.32
CA THR A 1042 31.27 26.15 -3.79
C THR A 1042 30.66 25.62 -5.10
N VAL A 1043 31.49 25.17 -6.05
CA VAL A 1043 31.03 24.56 -7.31
C VAL A 1043 30.32 23.24 -7.05
N LEU A 1044 30.87 22.37 -6.20
CA LEU A 1044 30.25 21.09 -5.82
C LEU A 1044 28.88 21.31 -5.17
N LYS A 1045 28.75 22.33 -4.31
CA LYS A 1045 27.48 22.69 -3.68
C LYS A 1045 26.43 23.13 -4.72
N ARG A 1046 26.83 23.94 -5.71
CA ARG A 1046 25.93 24.34 -6.81
C ARG A 1046 25.53 23.15 -7.68
N ALA A 1047 26.46 22.26 -8.02
CA ALA A 1047 26.19 21.05 -8.78
C ALA A 1047 25.18 20.14 -8.05
N ARG A 1048 25.30 20.01 -6.73
CA ARG A 1048 24.33 19.26 -5.90
C ARG A 1048 22.94 19.88 -5.89
N GLN A 1049 22.84 21.21 -5.90
CA GLN A 1049 21.54 21.92 -5.95
C GLN A 1049 20.85 21.78 -7.31
N SER A 1050 21.59 21.64 -8.41
CA SER A 1050 21.03 21.35 -9.74
C SER A 1050 20.62 19.89 -9.94
N LEU A 1051 21.00 18.99 -9.02
CA LEU A 1051 20.73 17.54 -9.09
C LEU A 1051 19.52 17.08 -8.26
N SER A 1052 18.85 17.98 -7.51
CA SER A 1052 17.57 17.68 -6.87
C SER A 1052 16.42 18.08 -7.81
N PRO A 1053 15.57 17.14 -8.29
CA PRO A 1053 14.33 17.52 -8.94
C PRO A 1053 13.43 18.16 -7.88
N SER A 1054 13.06 19.42 -8.10
CA SER A 1054 11.95 20.08 -7.41
C SER A 1054 10.68 19.24 -7.62
N GLY A 1055 10.21 18.58 -6.56
CA GLY A 1055 9.01 17.76 -6.59
C GLY A 1055 7.75 18.57 -6.87
N HIS A 1056 6.92 18.03 -7.77
CA HIS A 1056 5.49 18.32 -7.89
C HIS A 1056 4.74 17.00 -7.96
#